data_AF-A0A423GAC8-F1
#
_entry.id   AF-A0A423GAC8-F1
#
_cell.length_a   1.000
_cell.length_b   1.000
_cell.length_c   1.000
_cell.angle_alpha   90.00
_cell.angle_beta   90.00
_cell.angle_gamma   90.00
#
_symmetry.space_group_name_H-M   'P 1'
#
loop_
_entity.id
_entity.type
_entity.pdbx_description
1 polymer ?
#
loop_
_entity_poly.entity_id
_entity_poly.type
_entity_poly.pdbx_seq_one_letter_code
_entity_poly.pdbx_strand_id
1 'polypeptide(L)'
;MYHDDREISANRIIETLEARIKGVINVPEYTRFLLMLVIISKVGKPSGTLYASAQKMMENPELASIKLSDFNHLLLEAENIIEPGEDADFLLTHLAAKAISLPLGIDYRHPKLVSALVGTIQSTLPTSLFEVNPNTAELSLGLLGAHPRDSFPMSDDIAPHLRDLISFRLAAMDIRANFVTAKNYRHSSPATFLVDAPYPDSTQMLYGLKNMLDNQVQGRLVLIYNWAHANTSDTWSRLYALIENRGRVEAVIGFSSLPNASDYCTAIIINTDLTQRETLYVDVSLSNKSLPPLDGIERMLLAGCIYNLWQGRAAHRHDEYLSSEVRRFLNNYFSAGFRPISRLCNTTQKRPGTVLKAVLTKRLLLKTASGGSSQRTRSDNSKFIADVLLRRGKPCCVYIIGNNGEGKSFLLSDIAYQLAEAENRSVGLPLSHADRFPADDTAIKHLFDYKSARNTQITKEIGAFSSDPGKVELLRECLGLIGFRSPIYLILKSELSHDRFGDQRRETLDLSDVEDMRYLNRDRSSIGEYEVNFIRERHRTIPFNNLSSGEQSIIGLLIKILASDSGQTTFLIDEPEISLHVSWQQRLPRILNLLSDRLNASFVIATHAPILIANAADGDICYLSRIGILDEIAAEERHSVETLLMEGFKTYTPHNREVHEQCAKLVAALISDMNTPDAALKPEAAIEKLKTFKTTIETSGRGEQDERQASDLDLIEKTLAAIEMLREESEPYHG
;
A
#
# COMPACT_ATOMS: atom_id res chain seq x y z
N MET A 1 -3.83 -13.10 6.82
CA MET A 1 -2.63 -12.31 7.14
C MET A 1 -1.90 -12.95 8.31
N TYR A 2 -0.61 -12.68 8.50
CA TYR A 2 0.22 -13.29 9.56
C TYR A 2 -0.13 -12.92 11.01
N HIS A 3 -1.11 -12.02 11.17
CA HIS A 3 -1.64 -11.54 12.44
C HIS A 3 -3.16 -11.45 12.35
N ASP A 4 -3.80 -12.55 11.94
CA ASP A 4 -5.23 -12.72 12.11
C ASP A 4 -5.51 -12.99 13.60
N ASP A 5 -6.45 -12.27 14.20
CA ASP A 5 -6.88 -12.49 15.59
C ASP A 5 -7.28 -13.96 15.83
N ARG A 6 -7.74 -14.65 14.79
CA ARG A 6 -8.02 -16.09 14.81
C ARG A 6 -6.78 -16.93 15.06
N GLU A 7 -5.62 -16.60 14.48
CA GLU A 7 -4.37 -17.33 14.74
C GLU A 7 -3.87 -17.11 16.18
N ILE A 8 -4.02 -15.89 16.71
CA ILE A 8 -3.67 -15.57 18.09
C ILE A 8 -4.56 -16.37 19.05
N SER A 9 -5.87 -16.37 18.80
CA SER A 9 -6.84 -17.16 19.56
C SER A 9 -6.53 -18.66 19.50
N ALA A 10 -6.29 -19.19 18.30
CA ALA A 10 -5.96 -20.61 18.11
C ALA A 10 -4.66 -21.00 18.84
N ASN A 11 -3.63 -20.16 18.81
CA ASN A 11 -2.39 -20.42 19.56
C ASN A 11 -2.65 -20.48 21.07
N ARG A 12 -3.46 -19.56 21.62
CA ARG A 12 -3.80 -19.55 23.04
C ARG A 12 -4.59 -20.81 23.46
N ILE A 13 -5.52 -21.25 22.62
CA ILE A 13 -6.27 -22.51 22.85
C ILE A 13 -5.31 -23.70 22.81
N ILE A 14 -4.41 -23.75 21.81
CA ILE A 14 -3.42 -24.83 21.68
C ILE A 14 -2.52 -24.90 22.91
N GLU A 15 -1.98 -23.77 23.36
CA GLU A 15 -1.12 -23.71 24.56
C GLU A 15 -1.86 -24.19 25.82
N THR A 16 -3.13 -23.80 25.96
CA THR A 16 -3.97 -24.21 27.09
C THR A 16 -4.19 -25.72 27.09
N LEU A 17 -4.57 -26.30 25.94
CA LEU A 17 -4.77 -27.73 25.79
C LEU A 17 -3.46 -28.51 25.97
N GLU A 18 -2.34 -28.00 25.45
CA GLU A 18 -1.05 -28.65 25.63
C GLU A 18 -0.65 -28.71 27.11
N ALA A 19 -0.89 -27.64 27.87
CA ALA A 19 -0.65 -27.63 29.32
C ALA A 19 -1.51 -28.65 30.06
N ARG A 20 -2.78 -28.81 29.66
CA ARG A 20 -3.68 -29.85 30.20
C ARG A 20 -3.18 -31.25 29.92
N ILE A 21 -2.80 -31.53 28.67
CA ILE A 21 -2.26 -32.83 28.26
C ILE A 21 -1.00 -33.17 29.04
N LYS A 22 -0.06 -32.22 29.20
CA LYS A 22 1.16 -32.41 30.01
C LYS A 22 0.85 -32.73 31.48
N GLY A 23 -0.27 -32.24 32.01
CA GLY A 23 -0.73 -32.53 33.37
C GLY A 23 -1.30 -33.94 33.55
N VAL A 24 -1.76 -34.59 32.48
CA VAL A 24 -2.39 -35.92 32.52
C VAL A 24 -1.45 -37.01 31.99
N ILE A 25 -0.71 -36.74 30.92
CA ILE A 25 0.09 -37.74 30.18
C ILE A 25 1.44 -37.16 29.76
N ASN A 26 2.52 -37.91 29.97
CA ASN A 26 3.86 -37.55 29.52
C ASN A 26 4.23 -38.25 28.20
N VAL A 27 3.87 -37.63 27.07
CA VAL A 27 4.20 -38.08 25.71
C VAL A 27 4.96 -37.01 24.94
N PRO A 28 5.72 -37.36 23.87
CA PRO A 28 6.41 -36.41 23.01
C PRO A 28 5.50 -35.31 22.44
N GLU A 29 6.07 -34.16 22.08
CA GLU A 29 5.35 -33.00 21.54
C GLU A 29 4.48 -33.34 20.32
N TYR A 30 5.05 -34.07 19.36
CA TYR A 30 4.34 -34.51 18.16
C TYR A 30 3.10 -35.34 18.52
N THR A 31 3.21 -36.24 19.48
CA THR A 31 2.12 -37.10 19.97
C THR A 31 1.05 -36.29 20.68
N ARG A 32 1.42 -35.23 21.41
CA ARG A 32 0.45 -34.29 21.98
C ARG A 32 -0.33 -33.57 20.88
N PHE A 33 0.31 -33.12 19.80
CA PHE A 33 -0.41 -32.52 18.67
C PHE A 33 -1.37 -33.49 17.98
N LEU A 34 -0.97 -34.74 17.76
CA LEU A 34 -1.87 -35.76 17.20
C LEU A 34 -3.06 -36.02 18.13
N LEU A 35 -2.83 -36.11 19.44
CA LEU A 35 -3.89 -36.28 20.44
C LEU A 35 -4.88 -35.10 20.42
N MET A 36 -4.37 -33.87 20.34
CA MET A 36 -5.19 -32.66 20.25
C MET A 36 -6.04 -32.65 18.98
N LEU A 37 -5.49 -33.03 17.82
CA LEU A 37 -6.27 -33.14 16.57
C LEU A 37 -7.45 -34.10 16.72
N VAL A 38 -7.22 -35.27 17.34
CA VAL A 38 -8.29 -36.25 17.59
C VAL A 38 -9.34 -35.69 18.55
N ILE A 39 -8.92 -35.06 19.65
CA ILE A 39 -9.85 -34.48 20.64
C ILE A 39 -10.71 -33.39 20.01
N ILE A 40 -10.08 -32.40 19.38
CA ILE A 40 -10.78 -31.25 18.77
C ILE A 40 -11.75 -31.74 17.68
N SER A 41 -11.35 -32.74 16.88
CA SER A 41 -12.23 -33.31 15.85
C SER A 41 -13.49 -33.95 16.42
N LYS A 42 -13.46 -34.46 17.66
CA LYS A 42 -14.65 -35.03 18.32
C LYS A 42 -15.59 -33.96 18.88
N VAL A 43 -15.06 -32.81 19.29
CA VAL A 43 -15.86 -31.69 19.82
C VAL A 43 -16.67 -31.01 18.71
N GLY A 44 -16.09 -30.86 17.51
CA GLY A 44 -16.65 -30.04 16.42
C GLY A 44 -17.80 -30.63 15.58
N LYS A 45 -18.41 -31.77 15.94
CA LYS A 45 -19.35 -32.54 15.08
C LYS A 45 -18.76 -32.82 13.67
N PRO A 46 -17.78 -33.74 13.56
CA PRO A 46 -16.98 -33.91 12.37
C PRO A 46 -17.77 -34.45 11.18
N SER A 47 -17.37 -34.06 9.97
CA SER A 47 -17.78 -34.75 8.74
C SER A 47 -17.35 -36.22 8.78
N GLY A 48 -18.03 -37.10 8.02
CA GLY A 48 -17.71 -38.53 8.00
C GLY A 48 -16.27 -38.83 7.57
N THR A 49 -15.70 -37.99 6.69
CA THR A 49 -14.30 -38.06 6.27
C THR A 49 -13.34 -37.66 7.38
N LEU A 50 -13.61 -36.55 8.07
CA LEU A 50 -12.78 -36.08 9.18
C LEU A 50 -12.77 -37.09 10.35
N TYR A 51 -13.92 -37.71 10.64
CA TYR A 51 -14.04 -38.77 11.63
C TYR A 51 -13.19 -40.00 11.28
N ALA A 52 -13.26 -40.46 10.03
CA ALA A 52 -12.47 -41.60 9.57
C ALA A 52 -10.95 -41.32 9.63
N SER A 53 -10.53 -40.11 9.26
CA SER A 53 -9.13 -39.68 9.38
C SER A 53 -8.67 -39.61 10.84
N ALA A 54 -9.50 -39.11 11.75
CA ALA A 54 -9.19 -39.08 13.18
C ALA A 54 -9.05 -40.49 13.78
N GLN A 55 -9.90 -41.44 13.37
CA GLN A 55 -9.78 -42.84 13.78
C GLN A 55 -8.45 -43.45 13.33
N LYS A 56 -8.02 -43.17 12.10
CA LYS A 56 -6.74 -43.65 11.59
C LYS A 56 -5.55 -43.10 12.39
N MET A 57 -5.61 -41.85 12.86
CA MET A 57 -4.57 -41.28 13.73
C MET A 57 -4.43 -42.05 15.06
N MET A 58 -5.54 -42.57 15.60
CA MET A 58 -5.53 -43.38 16.82
C MET A 58 -4.82 -44.73 16.67
N GLU A 59 -4.53 -45.18 15.45
CA GLU A 59 -3.70 -46.37 15.18
C GLU A 59 -2.20 -46.11 15.47
N ASN A 60 -1.80 -44.85 15.70
CA ASN A 60 -0.45 -44.53 16.14
C ASN A 60 -0.14 -45.26 17.47
N PRO A 61 0.97 -46.02 17.58
CA PRO A 61 1.27 -46.81 18.77
C PRO A 61 1.30 -46.03 20.09
N GLU A 62 1.76 -44.77 20.06
CA GLU A 62 1.81 -43.93 21.25
C GLU A 62 0.42 -43.44 21.64
N LEU A 63 -0.45 -43.10 20.67
CA LEU A 63 -1.85 -42.73 20.94
C LEU A 63 -2.67 -43.94 21.40
N ALA A 64 -2.46 -45.10 20.79
CA ALA A 64 -3.13 -46.34 21.16
C ALA A 64 -2.79 -46.80 22.60
N SER A 65 -1.65 -46.36 23.14
CA SER A 65 -1.22 -46.65 24.52
C SER A 65 -1.90 -45.79 25.59
N ILE A 66 -2.63 -44.74 25.20
CA ILE A 66 -3.31 -43.83 26.12
C ILE A 66 -4.54 -44.52 26.74
N LYS A 67 -4.67 -44.42 28.07
CA LYS A 67 -5.83 -44.99 28.77
C LYS A 67 -7.11 -44.27 28.37
N LEU A 68 -8.18 -45.03 28.20
CA LEU A 68 -9.50 -44.48 27.88
C LEU A 68 -10.01 -43.47 28.94
N SER A 69 -9.66 -43.67 30.21
CA SER A 69 -9.97 -42.72 31.30
C SER A 69 -9.34 -41.35 31.06
N ASP A 70 -8.07 -41.34 30.65
CA ASP A 70 -7.27 -40.13 30.47
C ASP A 70 -7.72 -39.40 29.19
N PHE A 71 -8.04 -40.16 28.14
CA PHE A 71 -8.64 -39.63 26.92
C PHE A 71 -9.99 -38.96 27.19
N ASN A 72 -10.90 -39.62 27.93
CA ASN A 72 -12.22 -39.06 28.24
C ASN A 72 -12.13 -37.82 29.13
N HIS A 73 -11.17 -37.78 30.08
CA HIS A 73 -10.91 -36.60 30.90
C HIS A 73 -10.49 -35.40 30.03
N LEU A 74 -9.54 -35.61 29.12
CA LEU A 74 -9.05 -34.56 28.22
C LEU A 74 -10.12 -34.09 27.23
N LEU A 75 -11.00 -34.99 26.78
CA LEU A 75 -12.14 -34.63 25.92
C LEU A 75 -13.10 -33.68 26.65
N LEU A 76 -13.46 -33.98 27.90
CA LEU A 76 -14.31 -33.10 28.72
C LEU A 76 -13.65 -31.75 28.98
N GLU A 77 -12.33 -31.71 29.21
CA GLU A 77 -11.61 -30.44 29.36
C GLU A 77 -11.65 -29.60 28.07
N ALA A 78 -11.54 -30.24 26.90
CA ALA A 78 -11.58 -29.57 25.61
C ALA A 78 -12.98 -29.02 25.28
N GLU A 79 -14.06 -29.73 25.62
CA GLU A 79 -15.45 -29.25 25.46
C GLU A 79 -15.73 -27.95 26.24
N ASN A 80 -14.99 -27.69 27.33
CA ASN A 80 -15.12 -26.45 28.10
C ASN A 80 -14.31 -25.27 27.54
N ILE A 81 -13.40 -25.52 26.60
CA ILE A 81 -12.46 -24.53 26.05
C ILE A 81 -12.83 -24.14 24.62
N ILE A 82 -13.39 -25.07 23.85
CA ILE A 82 -13.62 -24.91 22.41
C ILE A 82 -15.10 -24.67 22.15
N GLU A 83 -15.43 -23.55 21.52
CA GLU A 83 -16.77 -23.32 20.99
C GLU A 83 -17.00 -24.18 19.72
N PRO A 84 -18.08 -24.98 19.63
CA PRO A 84 -18.34 -25.82 18.47
C PRO A 84 -18.81 -24.99 17.27
N GLY A 85 -18.27 -25.27 16.08
CA GLY A 85 -18.59 -24.56 14.83
C GLY A 85 -17.35 -24.26 13.99
N GLU A 86 -17.40 -23.17 13.20
CA GLU A 86 -16.32 -22.75 12.28
C GLU A 86 -14.97 -22.50 13.00
N ASP A 87 -15.00 -22.13 14.29
CA ASP A 87 -13.79 -21.94 15.11
C ASP A 87 -13.03 -23.25 15.37
N ALA A 88 -13.75 -24.37 15.48
CA ALA A 88 -13.13 -25.70 15.65
C ALA A 88 -12.41 -26.14 14.37
N ASP A 89 -13.00 -25.88 13.20
CA ASP A 89 -12.42 -26.22 11.91
C ASP A 89 -11.16 -25.37 11.62
N PHE A 90 -11.19 -24.07 11.94
CA PHE A 90 -10.00 -23.22 11.88
C PHE A 90 -8.90 -23.72 12.83
N LEU A 91 -9.25 -24.05 14.08
CA LEU A 91 -8.31 -24.59 15.07
C LEU A 91 -7.66 -25.89 14.58
N LEU A 92 -8.44 -26.80 14.00
CA LEU A 92 -7.95 -28.06 13.41
C LEU A 92 -6.97 -27.80 12.27
N THR A 93 -7.30 -26.90 11.34
CA THR A 93 -6.40 -26.61 10.21
C THR A 93 -5.09 -25.98 10.67
N HIS A 94 -5.14 -25.07 11.63
CA HIS A 94 -3.94 -24.43 12.20
C HIS A 94 -3.07 -25.40 12.98
N LEU A 95 -3.68 -26.25 13.82
CA LEU A 95 -2.96 -27.29 14.56
C LEU A 95 -2.36 -28.35 13.62
N ALA A 96 -3.08 -28.75 12.59
CA ALA A 96 -2.58 -29.71 11.59
C ALA A 96 -1.38 -29.13 10.83
N ALA A 97 -1.40 -27.83 10.51
CA ALA A 97 -0.23 -27.15 9.93
C ALA A 97 1.00 -27.27 10.83
N LYS A 98 0.86 -27.06 12.15
CA LYS A 98 1.96 -27.22 13.11
C LYS A 98 2.43 -28.68 13.22
N ALA A 99 1.49 -29.62 13.30
CA ALA A 99 1.79 -31.05 13.38
C ALA A 99 2.56 -31.55 12.15
N ILE A 100 2.18 -31.10 10.96
CA ILE A 100 2.87 -31.41 9.70
C ILE A 100 4.26 -30.77 9.65
N SER A 101 4.38 -29.51 10.08
CA SER A 101 5.62 -28.74 9.92
C SER A 101 6.73 -29.15 10.90
N LEU A 102 6.35 -29.65 12.09
CA LEU A 102 7.28 -30.09 13.13
C LEU A 102 8.29 -31.17 12.65
N PRO A 103 7.86 -32.33 12.11
CA PRO A 103 8.79 -33.35 11.61
C PRO A 103 9.57 -32.92 10.37
N LEU A 104 9.05 -31.95 9.60
CA LEU A 104 9.74 -31.39 8.44
C LEU A 104 10.82 -30.36 8.82
N GLY A 105 10.83 -29.89 10.08
CA GLY A 105 11.76 -28.87 10.55
C GLY A 105 11.55 -27.49 9.91
N ILE A 106 10.32 -27.20 9.49
CA ILE A 106 9.94 -25.92 8.86
C ILE A 106 9.00 -25.12 9.76
N ASP A 107 9.02 -23.80 9.67
CA ASP A 107 8.00 -22.98 10.33
C ASP A 107 6.66 -23.17 9.60
N TYR A 108 5.58 -23.39 10.34
CA TYR A 108 4.23 -23.61 9.79
C TYR A 108 3.70 -22.44 8.95
N ARG A 109 4.31 -21.26 9.07
CA ARG A 109 3.99 -20.06 8.30
C ARG A 109 4.69 -20.00 6.93
N HIS A 110 5.75 -20.78 6.71
CA HIS A 110 6.46 -20.81 5.43
C HIS A 110 5.56 -21.24 4.27
N PRO A 111 4.76 -22.32 4.36
CA PRO A 111 3.83 -22.69 3.28
C PRO A 111 2.82 -21.59 2.90
N LYS A 112 2.47 -20.70 3.84
CA LYS A 112 1.62 -19.52 3.57
C LYS A 112 2.32 -18.49 2.67
N LEU A 113 3.63 -18.27 2.86
CA LEU A 113 4.46 -17.41 1.99
C LEU A 113 4.48 -17.97 0.57
N VAL A 114 4.73 -19.28 0.48
CA VAL A 114 4.80 -20.01 -0.79
C VAL A 114 3.48 -19.96 -1.53
N SER A 115 2.37 -20.21 -0.82
CA SER A 115 1.02 -20.13 -1.37
C SER A 115 0.71 -18.74 -1.93
N ALA A 116 1.06 -17.67 -1.22
CA ALA A 116 0.88 -16.31 -1.70
C ALA A 116 1.63 -16.04 -3.02
N LEU A 117 2.89 -16.46 -3.13
CA LEU A 117 3.68 -16.30 -4.37
C LEU A 117 3.12 -17.14 -5.51
N VAL A 118 2.98 -18.46 -5.29
CA VAL A 118 2.62 -19.41 -6.35
C VAL A 118 1.17 -19.22 -6.78
N GLY A 119 0.25 -18.98 -5.82
CA GLY A 119 -1.14 -18.65 -6.10
C GLY A 119 -1.27 -17.38 -6.95
N THR A 120 -0.50 -16.33 -6.63
CA THR A 120 -0.48 -15.10 -7.45
C THR A 120 0.01 -15.38 -8.87
N ILE A 121 1.09 -16.15 -9.04
CA ILE A 121 1.61 -16.51 -10.37
C ILE A 121 0.59 -17.33 -11.17
N GLN A 122 -0.01 -18.32 -10.49
CA GLN A 122 -0.96 -19.27 -11.06
C GLN A 122 -2.30 -18.61 -11.42
N SER A 123 -2.70 -17.55 -10.72
CA SER A 123 -3.96 -16.83 -10.97
C SER A 123 -4.09 -16.35 -12.42
N THR A 124 -2.99 -16.02 -13.08
CA THR A 124 -2.97 -15.50 -14.46
C THR A 124 -2.51 -16.54 -15.49
N LEU A 125 -2.43 -17.82 -15.10
CA LEU A 125 -2.08 -18.92 -16.00
C LEU A 125 -3.31 -19.78 -16.33
N PRO A 126 -3.46 -20.23 -17.59
CA PRO A 126 -4.48 -21.22 -17.96
C PRO A 126 -4.05 -22.66 -17.67
N THR A 127 -2.79 -22.87 -17.26
CA THR A 127 -2.18 -24.18 -17.02
C THR A 127 -2.62 -24.77 -15.69
N SER A 128 -2.57 -26.10 -15.50
CA SER A 128 -2.80 -26.69 -14.16
C SER A 128 -1.62 -26.46 -13.22
N LEU A 129 -1.83 -26.68 -11.92
CA LEU A 129 -0.80 -26.65 -10.87
C LEU A 129 -0.69 -28.04 -10.22
N PHE A 130 0.53 -28.51 -9.99
CA PHE A 130 0.83 -29.76 -9.30
C PHE A 130 1.84 -29.54 -8.17
N GLU A 131 1.52 -30.00 -6.97
CA GLU A 131 2.43 -29.96 -5.82
C GLU A 131 3.24 -31.25 -5.73
N VAL A 132 4.55 -31.15 -6.00
CA VAL A 132 5.47 -32.29 -6.06
C VAL A 132 5.87 -32.74 -4.65
N ASN A 133 6.15 -31.78 -3.78
CA ASN A 133 6.45 -32.02 -2.37
C ASN A 133 5.37 -31.31 -1.55
N PRO A 134 4.16 -31.89 -1.44
CA PRO A 134 3.10 -31.26 -0.67
C PRO A 134 3.50 -31.22 0.80
N ASN A 135 3.72 -30.00 1.32
CA ASN A 135 4.00 -29.77 2.74
C ASN A 135 2.68 -29.77 3.49
N THR A 136 2.01 -28.62 3.52
CA THR A 136 0.76 -28.46 4.27
C THR A 136 -0.47 -28.25 3.39
N ALA A 137 -0.33 -28.38 2.06
CA ALA A 137 -1.38 -28.13 1.05
C ALA A 137 -2.04 -26.75 1.15
N GLU A 138 -1.28 -25.74 1.62
CA GLU A 138 -1.80 -24.38 1.87
C GLU A 138 -2.42 -23.73 0.63
N LEU A 139 -1.90 -24.04 -0.56
CA LEU A 139 -2.45 -23.58 -1.85
C LEU A 139 -3.89 -24.01 -2.06
N SER A 140 -4.23 -25.23 -1.64
CA SER A 140 -5.56 -25.80 -1.84
C SER A 140 -6.60 -25.23 -0.88
N LEU A 141 -6.18 -24.70 0.27
CA LEU A 141 -7.08 -24.02 1.21
C LEU A 141 -7.61 -22.68 0.68
N GLY A 142 -6.90 -22.07 -0.26
CA GLY A 142 -7.30 -20.81 -0.90
C GLY A 142 -8.26 -20.94 -2.08
N LEU A 143 -8.71 -22.16 -2.43
CA LEU A 143 -9.70 -22.38 -3.49
C LEU A 143 -11.03 -21.70 -3.14
N LEU A 144 -11.83 -21.33 -4.15
CA LEU A 144 -13.15 -20.69 -4.01
C LEU A 144 -14.19 -21.50 -4.78
N GLY A 145 -15.48 -21.42 -4.42
CA GLY A 145 -16.59 -22.08 -5.12
C GLY A 145 -17.48 -22.97 -4.23
N ALA A 146 -18.55 -23.55 -4.78
CA ALA A 146 -19.45 -24.44 -4.01
C ALA A 146 -18.78 -25.78 -3.64
N HIS A 147 -19.14 -26.32 -2.48
CA HIS A 147 -18.61 -27.57 -1.91
C HIS A 147 -19.26 -28.83 -2.53
N PRO A 148 -18.58 -30.00 -2.49
CA PRO A 148 -17.21 -30.26 -2.02
C PRO A 148 -16.15 -29.97 -3.09
N ARG A 149 -14.96 -29.50 -2.66
CA ARG A 149 -13.85 -29.13 -3.56
C ARG A 149 -12.78 -30.22 -3.56
N ASP A 150 -12.12 -30.42 -4.69
CA ASP A 150 -10.89 -31.21 -4.77
C ASP A 150 -9.69 -30.29 -4.61
N SER A 151 -8.67 -30.74 -3.85
CA SER A 151 -7.42 -30.01 -3.74
C SER A 151 -6.70 -29.94 -5.09
N PHE A 152 -5.70 -29.06 -5.21
CA PHE A 152 -4.73 -29.20 -6.29
C PHE A 152 -4.13 -30.62 -6.25
N PRO A 153 -3.84 -31.22 -7.42
CA PRO A 153 -3.23 -32.53 -7.47
C PRO A 153 -1.84 -32.48 -6.82
N MET A 154 -1.61 -33.42 -5.89
CA MET A 154 -0.42 -33.54 -5.07
C MET A 154 0.25 -34.89 -5.30
N SER A 155 1.57 -34.94 -5.20
CA SER A 155 2.31 -36.20 -5.26
C SER A 155 1.96 -37.10 -4.09
N ASP A 156 1.74 -38.39 -4.37
CA ASP A 156 1.58 -39.43 -3.34
C ASP A 156 2.92 -40.00 -2.85
N ASP A 157 4.05 -39.55 -3.42
CA ASP A 157 5.43 -39.95 -3.05
C ASP A 157 5.92 -39.24 -1.78
N ILE A 158 5.12 -39.34 -0.73
CA ILE A 158 5.39 -38.82 0.61
C ILE A 158 5.12 -39.89 1.66
N ALA A 159 5.63 -39.69 2.87
CA ALA A 159 5.40 -40.64 3.95
C ALA A 159 3.88 -40.81 4.25
N PRO A 160 3.38 -42.04 4.48
CA PRO A 160 1.95 -42.28 4.66
C PRO A 160 1.29 -41.44 5.77
N HIS A 161 2.01 -41.21 6.88
CA HIS A 161 1.52 -40.39 7.98
C HIS A 161 1.33 -38.91 7.59
N LEU A 162 2.22 -38.37 6.75
CA LEU A 162 2.13 -37.00 6.24
C LEU A 162 0.92 -36.88 5.30
N ARG A 163 0.72 -37.87 4.43
CA ARG A 163 -0.47 -37.96 3.56
C ARG A 163 -1.78 -37.96 4.36
N ASP A 164 -1.82 -38.71 5.45
CA ASP A 164 -2.99 -38.79 6.32
C ASP A 164 -3.25 -37.46 7.04
N LEU A 165 -2.20 -36.78 7.52
CA LEU A 165 -2.32 -35.45 8.14
C LEU A 165 -2.75 -34.36 7.16
N ILE A 166 -2.22 -34.35 5.94
CA ILE A 166 -2.65 -33.43 4.88
C ILE A 166 -4.12 -33.69 4.53
N SER A 167 -4.50 -34.96 4.39
CA SER A 167 -5.90 -35.35 4.13
C SER A 167 -6.83 -34.87 5.24
N PHE A 168 -6.42 -35.05 6.50
CA PHE A 168 -7.15 -34.55 7.67
C PHE A 168 -7.29 -33.03 7.63
N ARG A 169 -6.20 -32.31 7.36
CA ARG A 169 -6.20 -30.84 7.29
C ARG A 169 -7.17 -30.33 6.23
N LEU A 170 -7.17 -30.94 5.04
CA LEU A 170 -8.07 -30.56 3.95
C LEU A 170 -9.53 -30.92 4.25
N ALA A 171 -9.78 -32.09 4.87
CA ALA A 171 -11.11 -32.53 5.25
C ALA A 171 -11.78 -31.61 6.28
N ALA A 172 -11.00 -30.95 7.15
CA ALA A 172 -11.51 -29.95 8.08
C ALA A 172 -12.11 -28.71 7.38
N MET A 173 -11.80 -28.48 6.10
CA MET A 173 -12.36 -27.39 5.28
C MET A 173 -13.27 -27.92 4.16
N ASP A 174 -13.72 -29.18 4.27
CA ASP A 174 -14.50 -29.88 3.25
C ASP A 174 -13.82 -29.89 1.86
N ILE A 175 -12.51 -30.09 1.87
CA ILE A 175 -11.66 -30.27 0.67
C ILE A 175 -11.18 -31.72 0.63
N ARG A 176 -11.43 -32.40 -0.50
CA ARG A 176 -10.94 -33.76 -0.75
C ARG A 176 -9.50 -33.72 -1.25
N ALA A 177 -8.62 -34.45 -0.57
CA ALA A 177 -7.22 -34.54 -0.97
C ALA A 177 -7.06 -35.35 -2.26
N ASN A 178 -6.43 -34.75 -3.26
CA ASN A 178 -6.20 -35.34 -4.57
C ASN A 178 -4.73 -35.79 -4.71
N PHE A 179 -4.41 -36.96 -4.17
CA PHE A 179 -3.09 -37.56 -4.30
C PHE A 179 -2.98 -38.39 -5.58
N VAL A 180 -1.98 -38.11 -6.41
CA VAL A 180 -1.73 -38.79 -7.68
C VAL A 180 -0.25 -39.13 -7.83
N THR A 181 0.05 -40.26 -8.46
CA THR A 181 1.44 -40.60 -8.78
C THR A 181 1.96 -39.68 -9.88
N ALA A 182 3.20 -39.21 -9.75
CA ALA A 182 3.84 -38.35 -10.75
C ALA A 182 3.86 -38.98 -12.16
N LYS A 183 3.91 -40.32 -12.26
CA LYS A 183 3.83 -41.04 -13.54
C LYS A 183 2.44 -41.01 -14.17
N ASN A 184 1.38 -40.96 -13.37
CA ASN A 184 -0.01 -40.93 -13.82
C ASN A 184 -0.50 -39.50 -14.08
N TYR A 185 0.15 -38.50 -13.50
CA TYR A 185 -0.08 -37.09 -13.83
C TYR A 185 0.57 -36.73 -15.18
N ARG A 186 0.02 -37.28 -16.27
CA ARG A 186 0.38 -36.95 -17.66
C ARG A 186 -0.71 -36.07 -18.26
N HIS A 187 -0.45 -34.78 -18.44
CA HIS A 187 -1.32 -33.92 -19.24
C HIS A 187 -0.62 -33.46 -20.52
N SER A 188 -1.41 -33.34 -21.58
CA SER A 188 -1.03 -32.81 -22.90
C SER A 188 -0.82 -31.29 -22.93
N SER A 189 -0.97 -30.62 -21.78
CA SER A 189 -0.83 -29.17 -21.61
C SER A 189 0.25 -28.87 -20.58
N PRO A 190 1.04 -27.80 -20.76
CA PRO A 190 2.06 -27.41 -19.80
C PRO A 190 1.43 -27.16 -18.43
N ALA A 191 2.09 -27.58 -17.36
CA ALA A 191 1.63 -27.37 -15.98
C ALA A 191 2.69 -26.61 -15.16
N THR A 192 2.23 -25.93 -14.12
CA THR A 192 3.10 -25.37 -13.09
C THR A 192 3.35 -26.45 -12.05
N PHE A 193 4.60 -26.65 -11.68
CA PHE A 193 5.02 -27.65 -10.72
C PHE A 193 5.70 -26.97 -9.54
N LEU A 194 5.19 -27.19 -8.34
CA LEU A 194 5.76 -26.64 -7.12
C LEU A 194 6.59 -27.70 -6.39
N VAL A 195 7.87 -27.40 -6.18
CA VAL A 195 8.76 -28.15 -5.29
C VAL A 195 9.13 -27.25 -4.11
N ASP A 196 8.37 -27.37 -3.02
CA ASP A 196 8.61 -26.62 -1.78
C ASP A 196 9.42 -27.47 -0.79
N ALA A 197 10.74 -27.32 -0.80
CA ALA A 197 11.65 -28.13 0.02
C ALA A 197 12.66 -27.24 0.77
N PRO A 198 12.22 -26.41 1.73
CA PRO A 198 13.08 -25.45 2.43
C PRO A 198 13.98 -26.10 3.50
N TYR A 199 13.97 -27.43 3.63
CA TYR A 199 14.79 -28.16 4.61
C TYR A 199 16.24 -28.35 4.15
N PRO A 200 17.21 -28.59 5.06
CA PRO A 200 18.64 -28.65 4.72
C PRO A 200 19.04 -29.78 3.76
N ASP A 201 18.28 -30.88 3.74
CA ASP A 201 18.55 -32.03 2.87
C ASP A 201 17.92 -31.86 1.48
N SER A 202 18.78 -31.56 0.50
CA SER A 202 18.37 -31.43 -0.90
C SER A 202 18.03 -32.75 -1.61
N THR A 203 18.24 -33.91 -0.99
CA THR A 203 18.15 -35.22 -1.66
C THR A 203 16.74 -35.49 -2.19
N GLN A 204 15.71 -35.27 -1.37
CA GLN A 204 14.31 -35.49 -1.77
C GLN A 204 13.88 -34.51 -2.88
N MET A 205 14.30 -33.25 -2.77
CA MET A 205 14.05 -32.22 -3.80
C MET A 205 14.70 -32.60 -5.14
N LEU A 206 15.98 -32.98 -5.13
CA LEU A 206 16.71 -33.37 -6.34
C LEU A 206 16.14 -34.65 -6.96
N TYR A 207 15.72 -35.61 -6.14
CA TYR A 207 15.09 -36.85 -6.60
C TYR A 207 13.73 -36.58 -7.27
N GLY A 208 12.86 -35.81 -6.61
CA GLY A 208 11.57 -35.40 -7.17
C GLY A 208 11.75 -34.65 -8.49
N LEU A 209 12.65 -33.68 -8.52
CA LEU A 209 12.96 -32.91 -9.73
C LEU A 209 13.47 -33.80 -10.88
N LYS A 210 14.41 -34.72 -10.59
CA LYS A 210 14.95 -35.65 -11.60
C LYS A 210 13.84 -36.51 -12.19
N ASN A 211 13.02 -37.13 -11.34
CA ASN A 211 11.91 -37.98 -11.78
C ASN A 211 10.95 -37.23 -12.69
N MET A 212 10.69 -35.96 -12.42
CA MET A 212 9.80 -35.14 -13.25
C MET A 212 10.41 -34.76 -14.58
N LEU A 213 11.67 -34.30 -14.58
CA LEU A 213 12.38 -33.92 -15.80
C LEU A 213 12.60 -35.12 -16.72
N ASP A 214 12.77 -36.33 -16.17
CA ASP A 214 12.90 -37.57 -16.94
C ASP A 214 11.56 -38.01 -17.58
N ASN A 215 10.41 -37.54 -17.04
CA ASN A 215 9.08 -37.80 -17.59
C ASN A 215 8.65 -36.79 -18.68
N GLN A 216 9.58 -35.99 -19.23
CA GLN A 216 9.35 -34.99 -20.30
C GLN A 216 8.19 -34.01 -20.02
N VAL A 217 8.10 -33.58 -18.78
CA VAL A 217 7.11 -32.59 -18.35
C VAL A 217 7.43 -31.23 -18.96
N GLN A 218 6.49 -30.66 -19.72
CA GLN A 218 6.54 -29.30 -20.26
C GLN A 218 5.86 -28.32 -19.29
N GLY A 219 6.39 -27.10 -19.19
CA GLY A 219 5.86 -26.03 -18.33
C GLY A 219 6.86 -25.43 -17.34
N ARG A 220 6.34 -24.89 -16.24
CA ARG A 220 7.09 -24.11 -15.24
C ARG A 220 7.35 -24.92 -13.98
N LEU A 221 8.58 -24.87 -13.50
CA LEU A 221 9.03 -25.47 -12.25
C LEU A 221 9.34 -24.34 -11.28
N VAL A 222 8.60 -24.27 -10.17
CA VAL A 222 8.85 -23.35 -9.08
C VAL A 222 9.56 -24.11 -7.97
N LEU A 223 10.85 -23.83 -7.79
CA LEU A 223 11.71 -24.48 -6.80
C LEU A 223 11.92 -23.54 -5.62
N ILE A 224 11.56 -23.97 -4.43
CA ILE A 224 11.74 -23.19 -3.20
C ILE A 224 12.72 -23.93 -2.30
N TYR A 225 13.79 -23.24 -1.94
CA TYR A 225 14.86 -23.81 -1.12
C TYR A 225 15.48 -22.77 -0.19
N ASN A 226 15.87 -23.22 1.01
CA ASN A 226 16.62 -22.41 1.95
C ASN A 226 18.12 -22.59 1.73
N TRP A 227 18.76 -21.57 1.15
CA TRP A 227 20.18 -21.63 0.82
C TRP A 227 21.09 -21.27 1.99
N ALA A 228 20.57 -20.69 3.07
CA ALA A 228 21.36 -20.37 4.26
C ALA A 228 21.87 -21.64 4.97
N HIS A 229 21.13 -22.74 4.85
CA HIS A 229 21.44 -24.02 5.50
C HIS A 229 21.96 -25.10 4.54
N ALA A 230 22.09 -24.78 3.24
CA ALA A 230 22.53 -25.71 2.21
C ALA A 230 24.05 -25.80 2.08
N ASN A 231 24.56 -26.94 1.63
CA ASN A 231 25.87 -26.98 0.97
C ASN A 231 25.75 -26.41 -0.45
N THR A 232 25.58 -25.09 -0.54
CA THR A 232 25.09 -24.32 -1.71
C THR A 232 25.77 -24.63 -3.03
N SER A 233 27.05 -25.02 -3.02
CA SER A 233 27.83 -25.30 -4.25
C SER A 233 27.47 -26.65 -4.89
N ASP A 234 27.34 -27.72 -4.08
CA ASP A 234 27.04 -29.06 -4.59
C ASP A 234 25.59 -29.17 -5.05
N THR A 235 24.64 -28.72 -4.22
CA THR A 235 23.21 -28.74 -4.55
C THR A 235 22.93 -27.96 -5.83
N TRP A 236 23.55 -26.78 -6.03
CA TRP A 236 23.39 -26.04 -7.28
C TRP A 236 24.01 -26.75 -8.47
N SER A 237 25.19 -27.34 -8.33
CA SER A 237 25.85 -28.04 -9.44
C SER A 237 25.00 -29.21 -9.93
N ARG A 238 24.39 -29.96 -9.00
CA ARG A 238 23.44 -31.04 -9.31
C ARG A 238 22.16 -30.52 -9.94
N LEU A 239 21.57 -29.46 -9.38
CA LEU A 239 20.38 -28.82 -9.94
C LEU A 239 20.65 -28.30 -11.36
N TYR A 240 21.78 -27.62 -11.56
CA TYR A 240 22.20 -27.09 -12.86
C TYR A 240 22.36 -28.21 -13.88
N ALA A 241 23.02 -29.31 -13.51
CA ALA A 241 23.16 -30.48 -14.39
C ALA A 241 21.82 -31.11 -14.78
N LEU A 242 20.81 -31.09 -13.89
CA LEU A 242 19.47 -31.59 -14.20
C LEU A 242 18.74 -30.69 -15.21
N ILE A 243 18.93 -29.38 -15.15
CA ILE A 243 18.19 -28.40 -15.97
C ILE A 243 18.96 -27.98 -17.23
N GLU A 244 20.25 -28.28 -17.30
CA GLU A 244 21.10 -27.97 -18.45
C GLU A 244 20.51 -28.59 -19.72
N ASN A 245 20.30 -27.74 -20.73
CA ASN A 245 19.62 -28.07 -22.00
C ASN A 245 18.13 -28.49 -21.89
N ARG A 246 17.54 -28.52 -20.69
CA ARG A 246 16.11 -28.86 -20.47
C ARG A 246 15.22 -27.65 -20.18
N GLY A 247 15.76 -26.57 -19.61
CA GLY A 247 14.99 -25.37 -19.30
C GLY A 247 15.84 -24.12 -19.05
N ARG A 248 15.19 -22.98 -18.82
CA ARG A 248 15.83 -21.70 -18.50
C ARG A 248 15.32 -21.18 -17.16
N VAL A 249 16.23 -20.62 -16.37
CA VAL A 249 15.86 -19.84 -15.18
C VAL A 249 15.22 -18.53 -15.64
N GLU A 250 13.91 -18.42 -15.49
CA GLU A 250 13.13 -17.23 -15.80
C GLU A 250 13.20 -16.21 -14.67
N ALA A 251 13.16 -16.66 -13.41
CA ALA A 251 13.18 -15.76 -12.27
C ALA A 251 13.93 -16.33 -11.06
N VAL A 252 14.54 -15.44 -10.30
CA VAL A 252 15.15 -15.68 -8.99
C VAL A 252 14.58 -14.68 -8.00
N ILE A 253 13.79 -15.15 -7.04
CA ILE A 253 13.07 -14.33 -6.08
C ILE A 253 13.61 -14.61 -4.68
N GLY A 254 14.27 -13.63 -4.07
CA GLY A 254 14.75 -13.69 -2.70
C GLY A 254 13.69 -13.20 -1.71
N PHE A 255 13.50 -13.96 -0.62
CA PHE A 255 12.59 -13.61 0.46
C PHE A 255 13.13 -14.10 1.81
N SER A 256 12.54 -13.63 2.90
CA SER A 256 12.90 -14.09 4.25
C SER A 256 11.98 -15.22 4.66
N SER A 257 12.56 -16.30 5.18
CA SER A 257 11.79 -17.34 5.89
C SER A 257 11.36 -16.85 7.27
N LEU A 258 10.42 -17.56 7.90
CA LEU A 258 9.99 -17.33 9.29
C LEU A 258 10.52 -18.46 10.19
N PRO A 259 10.72 -18.22 11.51
CA PRO A 259 10.45 -16.99 12.26
C PRO A 259 11.54 -15.92 12.13
N ASN A 260 12.73 -16.30 11.66
CA ASN A 260 13.89 -15.40 11.65
C ASN A 260 13.95 -14.59 10.37
N ALA A 261 13.76 -13.28 10.46
CA ALA A 261 13.89 -12.36 9.31
C ALA A 261 15.27 -12.43 8.61
N SER A 262 16.30 -12.92 9.31
CA SER A 262 17.65 -13.15 8.80
C SER A 262 17.82 -14.47 8.03
N ASP A 263 16.82 -15.35 8.06
CA ASP A 263 16.84 -16.61 7.33
C ASP A 263 16.37 -16.37 5.89
N TYR A 264 17.17 -16.77 4.90
CA TYR A 264 17.00 -16.37 3.51
C TYR A 264 16.61 -17.56 2.63
N CYS A 265 15.40 -17.51 2.10
CA CYS A 265 14.91 -18.44 1.09
C CYS A 265 14.99 -17.84 -0.31
N THR A 266 15.03 -18.70 -1.32
CA THR A 266 14.97 -18.27 -2.72
C THR A 266 14.01 -19.17 -3.49
N ALA A 267 13.09 -18.54 -4.23
CA ALA A 267 12.29 -19.21 -5.24
C ALA A 267 12.98 -19.06 -6.60
N ILE A 268 13.20 -20.17 -7.28
CA ILE A 268 13.78 -20.23 -8.62
C ILE A 268 12.70 -20.75 -9.56
N ILE A 269 12.34 -19.96 -10.55
CA ILE A 269 11.36 -20.33 -11.56
C ILE A 269 12.12 -20.75 -12.81
N ILE A 270 11.92 -22.00 -13.22
CA ILE A 270 12.52 -22.58 -14.41
C ILE A 270 11.41 -22.87 -15.40
N ASN A 271 11.53 -22.37 -16.61
CA ASN A 271 10.60 -22.66 -17.68
C ASN A 271 11.28 -23.51 -18.74
N THR A 272 10.62 -24.59 -19.11
CA THR A 272 11.06 -25.48 -20.18
C THR A 272 10.65 -24.92 -21.56
N ASP A 273 9.69 -23.99 -21.60
CA ASP A 273 9.30 -23.26 -22.81
C ASP A 273 10.22 -22.04 -23.04
N LEU A 274 10.81 -21.94 -24.23
CA LEU A 274 11.90 -21.02 -24.56
C LEU A 274 11.44 -19.60 -24.99
N THR A 275 10.46 -19.00 -24.30
CA THR A 275 9.91 -17.70 -24.73
C THR A 275 10.76 -16.50 -24.30
N GLN A 276 11.34 -16.52 -23.10
CA GLN A 276 12.09 -15.41 -22.51
C GLN A 276 13.62 -15.59 -22.64
N ARG A 277 14.32 -14.50 -23.00
CA ARG A 277 15.80 -14.46 -23.04
C ARG A 277 16.42 -13.90 -21.77
N GLU A 278 15.65 -13.15 -20.99
CA GLU A 278 16.12 -12.50 -19.76
C GLU A 278 15.72 -13.31 -18.52
N THR A 279 16.52 -13.17 -17.46
CA THR A 279 16.21 -13.68 -16.13
C THR A 279 15.83 -12.51 -15.23
N LEU A 280 14.65 -12.59 -14.61
CA LEU A 280 14.16 -11.65 -13.61
C LEU A 280 14.79 -11.92 -12.24
N TYR A 281 15.16 -10.87 -11.54
CA TYR A 281 15.60 -10.93 -10.15
C TYR A 281 14.67 -10.06 -9.32
N VAL A 282 14.19 -10.58 -8.19
CA VAL A 282 13.34 -9.85 -7.25
C VAL A 282 13.84 -10.08 -5.82
N ASP A 283 13.90 -9.04 -4.99
CA ASP A 283 14.23 -9.14 -3.56
C ASP A 283 13.12 -8.52 -2.71
N VAL A 284 12.28 -9.37 -2.14
CA VAL A 284 11.21 -8.98 -1.20
C VAL A 284 11.54 -9.36 0.24
N SER A 285 12.80 -9.74 0.54
CA SER A 285 13.22 -10.11 1.89
C SER A 285 12.95 -9.01 2.93
N LEU A 286 12.69 -9.40 4.18
CA LEU A 286 12.42 -8.48 5.29
C LEU A 286 13.59 -7.51 5.56
N SER A 287 14.80 -7.87 5.14
CA SER A 287 15.96 -6.97 5.20
C SER A 287 15.98 -5.90 4.12
N ASN A 288 15.12 -6.00 3.09
CA ASN A 288 14.98 -4.98 2.07
C ASN A 288 14.18 -3.77 2.59
N LYS A 289 14.91 -2.73 3.00
CA LYS A 289 14.38 -1.46 3.50
C LYS A 289 13.89 -0.51 2.40
N SER A 290 14.03 -0.85 1.11
CA SER A 290 13.48 -0.02 0.03
C SER A 290 11.97 -0.22 -0.17
N LEU A 291 11.42 -1.31 0.36
CA LEU A 291 9.99 -1.58 0.34
C LEU A 291 9.27 -0.84 1.49
N PRO A 292 8.00 -0.45 1.30
CA PRO A 292 7.16 -0.01 2.41
C PRO A 292 7.03 -1.12 3.47
N PRO A 293 6.49 -0.80 4.67
CA PRO A 293 6.27 -1.79 5.72
C PRO A 293 5.16 -2.77 5.32
N LEU A 294 5.53 -3.74 4.48
CA LEU A 294 4.71 -4.87 4.06
C LEU A 294 5.03 -6.09 4.94
N ASP A 295 4.01 -6.86 5.28
CA ASP A 295 4.18 -8.15 5.96
C ASP A 295 4.76 -9.23 5.02
N GLY A 296 5.03 -10.42 5.55
CA GLY A 296 5.60 -11.52 4.78
C GLY A 296 4.71 -11.98 3.60
N ILE A 297 3.38 -12.03 3.78
CA ILE A 297 2.44 -12.47 2.74
C ILE A 297 2.37 -11.38 1.67
N GLU A 298 2.22 -10.12 2.07
CA GLU A 298 2.17 -8.98 1.16
C GLU A 298 3.42 -8.87 0.28
N ARG A 299 4.59 -9.14 0.86
CA ARG A 299 5.86 -9.23 0.13
C ARG A 299 5.86 -10.32 -0.92
N MET A 300 5.30 -11.48 -0.61
CA MET A 300 5.22 -12.61 -1.54
C MET A 300 4.15 -12.40 -2.63
N LEU A 301 3.01 -11.79 -2.29
CA LEU A 301 2.00 -11.33 -3.25
C LEU A 301 2.65 -10.35 -4.23
N LEU A 302 3.37 -9.33 -3.73
CA LEU A 302 4.08 -8.36 -4.55
C LEU A 302 5.09 -9.03 -5.49
N ALA A 303 5.87 -10.01 -5.01
CA ALA A 303 6.81 -10.74 -5.86
C ALA A 303 6.11 -11.51 -7.00
N GLY A 304 4.97 -12.16 -6.71
CA GLY A 304 4.16 -12.82 -7.72
C GLY A 304 3.58 -11.84 -8.75
N CYS A 305 3.12 -10.67 -8.31
CA CYS A 305 2.62 -9.62 -9.19
C CYS A 305 3.72 -9.07 -10.10
N ILE A 306 4.91 -8.78 -9.56
CA ILE A 306 6.07 -8.32 -10.35
C ILE A 306 6.43 -9.36 -11.41
N TYR A 307 6.45 -10.65 -11.06
CA TYR A 307 6.72 -11.73 -12.01
C TYR A 307 5.66 -11.79 -13.12
N ASN A 308 4.38 -11.66 -12.79
CA ASN A 308 3.30 -11.66 -13.79
C ASN A 308 3.41 -10.47 -14.75
N LEU A 309 3.63 -9.27 -14.21
CA LEU A 309 3.83 -8.05 -14.99
C LEU A 309 5.05 -8.15 -15.91
N TRP A 310 6.16 -8.72 -15.44
CA TRP A 310 7.35 -8.95 -16.25
C TRP A 310 7.10 -9.93 -17.41
N GLN A 311 6.23 -10.92 -17.20
CA GLN A 311 5.77 -11.83 -18.24
C GLN A 311 4.73 -11.19 -19.20
N GLY A 312 4.43 -9.89 -19.06
CA GLY A 312 3.44 -9.19 -19.89
C GLY A 312 1.99 -9.57 -19.57
N ARG A 313 1.73 -10.13 -18.38
CA ARG A 313 0.39 -10.49 -17.89
C ARG A 313 -0.11 -9.44 -16.89
N ALA A 314 -1.39 -9.48 -16.56
CA ALA A 314 -1.94 -8.71 -15.45
C ALA A 314 -1.23 -9.08 -14.13
N ALA A 315 -1.12 -8.14 -13.17
CA ALA A 315 -0.48 -8.39 -11.89
C ALA A 315 -1.13 -9.55 -11.12
N HIS A 316 -2.47 -9.59 -11.13
CA HIS A 316 -3.30 -10.66 -10.59
C HIS A 316 -4.58 -10.77 -11.42
N ARG A 317 -5.32 -11.89 -11.32
CA ARG A 317 -6.60 -12.06 -12.03
C ARG A 317 -7.74 -11.26 -11.39
N HIS A 318 -7.72 -11.13 -10.07
CA HIS A 318 -8.76 -10.54 -9.25
C HIS A 318 -8.13 -9.63 -8.19
N ASP A 319 -8.23 -8.32 -8.35
CA ASP A 319 -7.53 -7.37 -7.47
C ASP A 319 -8.01 -7.39 -6.02
N GLU A 320 -9.18 -7.97 -5.73
CA GLU A 320 -9.73 -8.14 -4.38
C GLU A 320 -8.87 -9.02 -3.46
N TYR A 321 -8.03 -9.91 -4.03
CA TYR A 321 -7.10 -10.76 -3.27
C TYR A 321 -5.83 -10.02 -2.83
N LEU A 322 -5.59 -8.83 -3.37
CA LEU A 322 -4.43 -8.03 -3.05
C LEU A 322 -4.77 -7.07 -1.90
N SER A 323 -3.89 -7.04 -0.89
CA SER A 323 -4.01 -6.06 0.19
C SER A 323 -3.96 -4.64 -0.37
N SER A 324 -4.54 -3.68 0.37
CA SER A 324 -4.51 -2.28 -0.03
C SER A 324 -3.08 -1.76 -0.22
N GLU A 325 -2.13 -2.23 0.59
CA GLU A 325 -0.73 -1.82 0.50
C GLU A 325 -0.03 -2.38 -0.74
N VAL A 326 -0.30 -3.65 -1.10
CA VAL A 326 0.24 -4.24 -2.35
C VAL A 326 -0.34 -3.52 -3.56
N ARG A 327 -1.66 -3.29 -3.61
CA ARG A 327 -2.31 -2.53 -4.70
C ARG A 327 -1.76 -1.12 -4.81
N ARG A 328 -1.64 -0.40 -3.69
CA ARG A 328 -1.06 0.93 -3.63
C ARG A 328 0.37 0.95 -4.18
N PHE A 329 1.18 -0.06 -3.85
CA PHE A 329 2.53 -0.18 -4.40
C PHE A 329 2.51 -0.40 -5.92
N LEU A 330 1.69 -1.33 -6.41
CA LEU A 330 1.59 -1.64 -7.84
C LEU A 330 1.12 -0.42 -8.65
N ASN A 331 0.09 0.27 -8.18
CA ASN A 331 -0.44 1.47 -8.86
C ASN A 331 0.58 2.62 -8.87
N ASN A 332 1.36 2.79 -7.81
CA ASN A 332 2.38 3.83 -7.75
C ASN A 332 3.62 3.53 -8.61
N TYR A 333 4.02 2.27 -8.78
CA TYR A 333 5.34 1.94 -9.35
C TYR A 333 5.30 1.10 -10.63
N PHE A 334 4.16 0.49 -10.97
CA PHE A 334 3.99 -0.41 -12.09
C PHE A 334 2.68 -0.16 -12.86
N SER A 335 2.13 1.05 -12.79
CA SER A 335 0.88 1.39 -13.52
C SER A 335 1.05 1.28 -15.03
N ALA A 336 2.26 1.54 -15.54
CA ALA A 336 2.62 1.36 -16.94
C ALA A 336 3.12 -0.06 -17.29
N GLY A 337 3.00 -1.03 -16.36
CA GLY A 337 3.55 -2.38 -16.49
C GLY A 337 4.93 -2.53 -15.83
N PHE A 338 5.61 -3.65 -16.12
CA PHE A 338 6.90 -3.96 -15.49
C PHE A 338 8.00 -2.97 -15.89
N ARG A 339 8.74 -2.51 -14.90
CA ARG A 339 10.02 -1.80 -15.06
C ARG A 339 11.01 -2.19 -13.96
N PRO A 340 12.33 -2.16 -14.22
CA PRO A 340 13.32 -2.35 -13.17
C PRO A 340 13.19 -1.30 -12.06
N ILE A 341 13.30 -1.76 -10.81
CA ILE A 341 13.26 -0.94 -9.60
C ILE A 341 14.54 -1.23 -8.81
N SER A 342 15.37 -0.20 -8.62
CA SER A 342 16.61 -0.29 -7.85
C SER A 342 16.36 -0.93 -6.49
N ARG A 343 17.20 -1.91 -6.11
CA ARG A 343 17.10 -2.71 -4.88
C ARG A 343 15.85 -3.59 -4.72
N LEU A 344 14.90 -3.59 -5.66
CA LEU A 344 13.73 -4.48 -5.63
C LEU A 344 13.75 -5.51 -6.75
N CYS A 345 13.79 -5.07 -8.01
CA CYS A 345 13.73 -5.97 -9.14
C CYS A 345 14.49 -5.46 -10.38
N ASN A 346 15.08 -6.38 -11.15
CA ASN A 346 15.76 -6.05 -12.41
C ASN A 346 15.88 -7.30 -13.30
N THR A 347 16.24 -7.14 -14.57
CA THR A 347 16.45 -8.24 -15.52
C THR A 347 17.90 -8.30 -16.00
N THR A 348 18.35 -9.49 -16.42
CA THR A 348 19.66 -9.69 -17.07
C THR A 348 19.58 -10.80 -18.09
N GLN A 349 20.29 -10.66 -19.21
CA GLN A 349 20.39 -11.69 -20.24
C GLN A 349 21.36 -12.83 -19.86
N LYS A 350 22.23 -12.63 -18.87
CA LYS A 350 23.21 -13.65 -18.44
C LYS A 350 22.61 -14.56 -17.39
N ARG A 351 22.58 -15.86 -17.69
CA ARG A 351 22.23 -16.92 -16.73
C ARG A 351 23.22 -16.95 -15.55
N PRO A 352 22.75 -17.20 -14.32
CA PRO A 352 23.65 -17.40 -13.19
C PRO A 352 24.37 -18.76 -13.32
N GLY A 353 25.69 -18.75 -13.23
CA GLY A 353 26.51 -19.98 -13.23
C GLY A 353 26.57 -20.69 -11.86
N THR A 354 26.29 -19.99 -10.75
CA THR A 354 26.21 -20.54 -9.38
C THR A 354 25.08 -19.87 -8.60
N VAL A 355 24.52 -20.51 -7.56
CA VAL A 355 23.58 -19.83 -6.63
C VAL A 355 24.26 -18.65 -5.96
N LEU A 356 25.51 -18.78 -5.51
CA LEU A 356 26.22 -17.65 -4.93
C LEU A 356 26.29 -16.50 -5.94
N LYS A 357 26.47 -16.75 -7.24
CA LYS A 357 26.42 -15.71 -8.28
C LYS A 357 25.01 -15.17 -8.48
N ALA A 358 23.97 -16.00 -8.41
CA ALA A 358 22.55 -15.61 -8.46
C ALA A 358 22.14 -14.73 -7.27
N VAL A 359 22.58 -15.09 -6.06
CA VAL A 359 22.42 -14.35 -4.81
C VAL A 359 23.33 -13.13 -4.78
N LEU A 360 24.55 -13.17 -5.32
CA LEU A 360 25.44 -12.02 -5.47
C LEU A 360 24.93 -11.04 -6.53
N THR A 361 24.05 -11.44 -7.45
CA THR A 361 23.27 -10.51 -8.27
C THR A 361 22.38 -9.60 -7.42
N LYS A 362 22.12 -9.91 -6.14
CA LYS A 362 21.58 -8.96 -5.12
C LYS A 362 22.46 -7.73 -4.93
N ARG A 363 23.78 -7.87 -5.07
CA ARG A 363 24.72 -6.73 -5.13
C ARG A 363 24.81 -6.09 -6.52
N LEU A 364 24.42 -6.77 -7.59
CA LEU A 364 24.28 -6.16 -8.93
C LEU A 364 22.95 -5.42 -9.11
N LEU A 365 21.89 -5.76 -8.36
CA LEU A 365 20.68 -4.95 -8.16
C LEU A 365 21.01 -3.55 -7.59
N LEU A 366 22.19 -3.38 -6.99
CA LEU A 366 22.73 -2.10 -6.52
C LEU A 366 23.62 -1.36 -7.54
N LYS A 367 24.05 -2.01 -8.64
CA LYS A 367 25.11 -1.50 -9.55
C LYS A 367 24.72 -1.34 -11.02
N THR A 368 23.52 -1.76 -11.43
CA THR A 368 23.15 -1.85 -12.87
C THR A 368 22.38 -0.65 -13.43
N ALA A 369 22.40 0.51 -12.77
CA ALA A 369 22.38 1.77 -13.50
C ALA A 369 23.83 2.21 -13.71
N SER A 370 24.40 1.93 -14.88
CA SER A 370 25.73 2.45 -15.23
C SER A 370 25.67 3.97 -15.25
N GLY A 371 26.26 4.61 -14.24
CA GLY A 371 26.43 6.07 -14.16
C GLY A 371 25.53 6.82 -13.17
N GLY A 372 24.53 6.19 -12.56
CA GLY A 372 23.67 6.85 -11.58
C GLY A 372 24.20 6.66 -10.15
N SER A 373 24.25 7.74 -9.36
CA SER A 373 24.24 7.66 -7.89
C SER A 373 23.13 6.70 -7.41
N SER A 374 23.13 6.30 -6.13
CA SER A 374 22.05 5.58 -5.44
C SER A 374 20.67 6.28 -5.57
N GLN A 375 20.09 6.34 -6.77
CA GLN A 375 18.84 7.02 -7.03
C GLN A 375 17.72 6.16 -6.46
N ARG A 376 16.98 6.77 -5.53
CA ARG A 376 15.75 6.22 -4.97
C ARG A 376 14.79 5.91 -6.11
N THR A 377 14.09 4.77 -6.05
CA THR A 377 13.04 4.47 -7.01
C THR A 377 11.92 5.49 -6.87
N ARG A 378 11.51 6.10 -7.98
CA ARG A 378 10.48 7.14 -8.02
C ARG A 378 9.19 6.56 -8.58
N SER A 379 8.06 6.93 -7.98
CA SER A 379 6.72 6.51 -8.45
C SER A 379 6.41 7.03 -9.87
N ASP A 380 5.60 6.29 -10.63
CA ASP A 380 5.05 6.73 -11.92
C ASP A 380 4.19 7.99 -11.74
N ASN A 381 3.45 8.07 -10.63
CA ASN A 381 2.71 9.27 -10.23
C ASN A 381 3.59 10.50 -10.09
N SER A 382 4.78 10.39 -9.47
CA SER A 382 5.70 11.52 -9.35
C SER A 382 6.19 12.01 -10.71
N LYS A 383 6.47 11.08 -11.63
CA LYS A 383 6.88 11.39 -13.00
C LYS A 383 5.76 12.07 -13.76
N PHE A 384 4.54 11.54 -13.65
CA PHE A 384 3.35 12.12 -14.26
C PHE A 384 3.14 13.57 -13.82
N ILE A 385 3.16 13.86 -12.53
CA ILE A 385 3.00 15.23 -12.01
C ILE A 385 4.15 16.14 -12.46
N ALA A 386 5.40 15.65 -12.41
CA ALA A 386 6.55 16.42 -12.90
C ALA A 386 6.43 16.74 -14.40
N ASP A 387 6.00 15.79 -15.23
CA ASP A 387 5.77 15.98 -16.66
C ASP A 387 4.66 17.00 -16.92
N VAL A 388 3.58 16.99 -16.12
CA VAL A 388 2.50 17.99 -16.19
C VAL A 388 3.05 19.40 -15.93
N LEU A 389 3.85 19.57 -14.87
CA LEU A 389 4.47 20.85 -14.53
C LEU A 389 5.41 21.34 -15.64
N LEU A 390 6.24 20.44 -16.18
CA LEU A 390 7.22 20.75 -17.23
C LEU A 390 6.57 21.11 -18.56
N ARG A 391 5.54 20.37 -18.98
CA ARG A 391 4.87 20.57 -20.29
C ARG A 391 4.03 21.83 -20.33
N ARG A 392 3.42 22.23 -19.21
CA ARG A 392 2.52 23.38 -19.17
C ARG A 392 3.25 24.70 -19.50
N GLY A 393 4.54 24.79 -19.19
CA GLY A 393 5.39 25.94 -19.50
C GLY A 393 4.98 27.25 -18.83
N LYS A 394 3.99 27.21 -17.93
CA LYS A 394 3.47 28.33 -17.13
C LYS A 394 3.26 27.88 -15.68
N PRO A 395 3.45 28.79 -14.71
CA PRO A 395 3.12 28.54 -13.31
C PRO A 395 1.69 28.02 -13.13
N CYS A 396 1.50 27.09 -12.19
CA CYS A 396 0.17 26.63 -11.79
C CYS A 396 0.17 26.05 -10.38
N CYS A 397 -1.03 25.92 -9.80
CA CYS A 397 -1.26 25.16 -8.58
C CYS A 397 -1.80 23.76 -8.93
N VAL A 398 -1.17 22.75 -8.32
CA VAL A 398 -1.56 21.34 -8.41
C VAL A 398 -1.91 20.86 -7.00
N TYR A 399 -3.14 20.41 -6.80
CA TYR A 399 -3.61 19.88 -5.53
C TYR A 399 -3.72 18.36 -5.62
N ILE A 400 -3.20 17.65 -4.63
CA ILE A 400 -3.32 16.21 -4.48
C ILE A 400 -4.06 15.97 -3.16
N ILE A 401 -5.33 15.56 -3.28
CA ILE A 401 -6.18 15.26 -2.14
C ILE A 401 -6.28 13.75 -1.92
N GLY A 402 -6.31 13.31 -0.67
CA GLY A 402 -6.56 11.90 -0.36
C GLY A 402 -6.48 11.61 1.13
N ASN A 403 -6.93 10.40 1.49
CA ASN A 403 -6.94 9.92 2.86
C ASN A 403 -5.54 9.85 3.50
N ASN A 404 -5.52 9.78 4.83
CA ASN A 404 -4.30 9.48 5.57
C ASN A 404 -3.79 8.09 5.17
N GLY A 405 -2.49 7.98 4.94
CA GLY A 405 -1.87 6.74 4.48
C GLY A 405 -1.81 6.57 2.95
N GLU A 406 -2.45 7.42 2.15
CA GLU A 406 -2.39 7.34 0.66
C GLU A 406 -1.02 7.65 0.05
N GLY A 407 -0.01 7.95 0.88
CA GLY A 407 1.37 8.17 0.41
C GLY A 407 1.65 9.56 -0.16
N LYS A 408 0.77 10.54 0.04
CA LYS A 408 0.90 11.91 -0.50
C LYS A 408 2.25 12.58 -0.17
N SER A 409 2.72 12.48 1.08
CA SER A 409 4.01 13.05 1.49
C SER A 409 5.21 12.33 0.86
N PHE A 410 5.09 11.02 0.57
CA PHE A 410 6.10 10.30 -0.21
C PHE A 410 6.07 10.71 -1.69
N LEU A 411 4.89 10.95 -2.25
CA LEU A 411 4.74 11.48 -3.60
C LEU A 411 5.39 12.86 -3.75
N LEU A 412 5.21 13.77 -2.79
CA LEU A 412 5.94 15.07 -2.79
C LEU A 412 7.46 14.89 -2.72
N SER A 413 7.93 13.97 -1.87
CA SER A 413 9.36 13.61 -1.79
C SER A 413 9.89 13.16 -3.15
N ASP A 414 9.17 12.26 -3.83
CA ASP A 414 9.55 11.74 -5.15
C ASP A 414 9.53 12.84 -6.22
N ILE A 415 8.53 13.75 -6.21
CA ILE A 415 8.45 14.89 -7.14
C ILE A 415 9.68 15.79 -7.01
N ALA A 416 10.18 16.04 -5.79
CA ALA A 416 11.41 16.81 -5.59
C ALA A 416 12.61 16.20 -6.35
N TYR A 417 12.73 14.88 -6.33
CA TYR A 417 13.77 14.17 -7.09
C TYR A 417 13.54 14.26 -8.61
N GLN A 418 12.29 14.12 -9.08
CA GLN A 418 11.94 14.24 -10.50
C GLN A 418 12.31 15.63 -11.05
N LEU A 419 11.96 16.68 -10.31
CA LEU A 419 12.28 18.06 -10.68
C LEU A 419 13.79 18.30 -10.68
N ALA A 420 14.52 17.80 -9.68
CA ALA A 420 15.97 17.92 -9.64
C ALA A 420 16.68 17.20 -10.82
N GLU A 421 16.14 16.06 -11.28
CA GLU A 421 16.66 15.39 -12.48
C GLU A 421 16.36 16.15 -13.77
N ALA A 422 15.25 16.88 -13.81
CA ALA A 422 14.89 17.78 -14.91
C ALA A 422 15.55 19.17 -14.79
N GLU A 423 16.57 19.34 -13.94
CA GLU A 423 17.28 20.60 -13.66
C GLU A 423 16.38 21.75 -13.15
N ASN A 424 15.21 21.43 -12.59
CA ASN A 424 14.27 22.40 -12.05
C ASN A 424 14.40 22.55 -10.54
N ARG A 425 14.38 23.81 -10.09
CA ARG A 425 14.43 24.13 -8.66
C ARG A 425 13.11 23.82 -7.97
N SER A 426 13.20 23.26 -6.77
CA SER A 426 12.05 23.04 -5.91
C SER A 426 12.33 23.36 -4.45
N VAL A 427 11.27 23.67 -3.70
CA VAL A 427 11.34 24.00 -2.27
C VAL A 427 10.35 23.14 -1.50
N GLY A 428 10.84 22.34 -0.55
CA GLY A 428 10.00 21.53 0.34
C GLY A 428 9.56 22.29 1.58
N LEU A 429 8.25 22.31 1.83
CA LEU A 429 7.59 23.00 2.94
C LEU A 429 6.70 22.00 3.71
N PRO A 430 7.26 21.21 4.65
CA PRO A 430 6.47 20.32 5.48
C PRO A 430 5.79 21.08 6.61
N LEU A 431 4.46 21.14 6.62
CA LEU A 431 3.69 21.65 7.76
C LEU A 431 3.21 20.52 8.68
N SER A 432 3.27 19.27 8.18
CA SER A 432 2.94 18.07 8.94
C SER A 432 4.02 17.66 9.95
N HIS A 433 3.62 16.88 10.96
CA HIS A 433 4.56 16.28 11.91
C HIS A 433 5.42 15.17 11.28
N ALA A 434 4.96 14.57 10.19
CA ALA A 434 5.56 13.43 9.51
C ALA A 434 6.31 13.88 8.26
N ASP A 435 7.36 14.69 8.44
CA ASP A 435 8.18 15.20 7.35
C ASP A 435 8.88 14.07 6.58
N ARG A 436 8.64 14.02 5.26
CA ARG A 436 9.22 13.04 4.33
C ARG A 436 10.11 13.67 3.27
N PHE A 437 10.40 14.97 3.36
CA PHE A 437 11.26 15.63 2.40
C PHE A 437 12.73 15.21 2.56
N PRO A 438 13.50 15.19 1.45
CA PRO A 438 14.91 14.81 1.44
C PRO A 438 15.84 15.94 1.91
N ALA A 439 15.65 16.44 3.15
CA ALA A 439 16.37 17.61 3.68
C ALA A 439 17.91 17.44 3.72
N ASP A 440 18.38 16.22 4.00
CA ASP A 440 19.80 15.91 4.18
C ASP A 440 20.46 15.27 2.95
N ASP A 441 19.74 15.12 1.83
CA ASP A 441 20.29 14.48 0.63
C ASP A 441 21.14 15.47 -0.19
N THR A 442 22.46 15.26 -0.17
CA THR A 442 23.42 16.10 -0.88
C THR A 442 23.33 16.00 -2.40
N ALA A 443 22.73 14.93 -2.94
CA ALA A 443 22.62 14.72 -4.38
C ALA A 443 21.73 15.77 -5.07
N ILE A 444 20.68 16.22 -4.40
CA ILE A 444 19.71 17.17 -4.95
C ILE A 444 19.77 18.56 -4.30
N LYS A 445 20.59 18.76 -3.26
CA LYS A 445 20.67 20.00 -2.47
C LYS A 445 20.96 21.28 -3.28
N HIS A 446 21.52 21.16 -4.48
CA HIS A 446 21.79 22.29 -5.37
C HIS A 446 20.53 22.78 -6.13
N LEU A 447 19.50 21.94 -6.23
CA LEU A 447 18.21 22.23 -6.87
C LEU A 447 17.02 22.12 -5.91
N PHE A 448 17.21 21.55 -4.73
CA PHE A 448 16.18 21.40 -3.70
C PHE A 448 16.55 22.19 -2.45
N ASP A 449 15.70 23.14 -2.05
CA ASP A 449 15.79 23.83 -0.77
C ASP A 449 14.74 23.27 0.19
N TYR A 450 15.11 23.12 1.46
CA TYR A 450 14.23 22.60 2.50
C TYR A 450 13.98 23.69 3.54
N LYS A 451 12.71 24.02 3.78
CA LYS A 451 12.29 25.05 4.72
C LYS A 451 11.42 24.45 5.81
N SER A 452 12.03 24.08 6.93
CA SER A 452 11.32 23.48 8.09
C SER A 452 10.21 24.38 8.63
N ALA A 453 9.05 23.82 8.97
CA ALA A 453 8.00 24.52 9.71
C ALA A 453 8.37 24.90 11.16
N ARG A 454 9.29 24.16 11.81
CA ARG A 454 9.47 24.23 13.28
C ARG A 454 10.47 25.29 13.76
N ASN A 455 11.39 25.74 12.91
CA ASN A 455 12.49 26.65 13.28
C ASN A 455 12.50 27.91 12.40
N THR A 456 11.36 28.59 12.31
CA THR A 456 11.24 29.80 11.50
C THR A 456 11.95 30.96 12.20
N GLN A 457 13.16 31.32 11.73
CA GLN A 457 13.76 32.61 12.08
C GLN A 457 13.08 33.70 11.22
N ILE A 458 11.82 34.01 11.54
CA ILE A 458 10.96 34.85 10.72
C ILE A 458 11.59 36.22 10.40
N THR A 459 12.28 36.80 11.39
CA THR A 459 13.03 38.04 11.25
C THR A 459 14.11 37.94 10.16
N LYS A 460 14.84 36.82 10.11
CA LYS A 460 15.89 36.59 9.10
C LYS A 460 15.28 36.36 7.71
N GLU A 461 14.18 35.63 7.62
CA GLU A 461 13.48 35.37 6.36
C GLU A 461 12.89 36.66 5.78
N ILE A 462 12.30 37.53 6.62
CA ILE A 462 11.90 38.88 6.21
C ILE A 462 13.09 39.63 5.63
N GLY A 463 14.24 39.62 6.32
CA GLY A 463 15.46 40.27 5.83
C GLY A 463 15.97 39.77 4.47
N ALA A 464 15.58 38.55 4.06
CA ALA A 464 15.98 37.99 2.77
C ALA A 464 15.23 38.65 1.60
N PHE A 465 13.95 39.01 1.77
CA PHE A 465 13.14 39.62 0.72
C PHE A 465 12.79 41.09 0.96
N SER A 466 13.07 41.64 2.13
CA SER A 466 12.64 42.99 2.51
C SER A 466 13.16 44.07 1.54
N SER A 467 14.29 43.85 0.88
CA SER A 467 14.79 44.75 -0.18
C SER A 467 14.00 44.76 -1.48
N ASP A 468 13.08 43.83 -1.68
CA ASP A 468 12.25 43.70 -2.87
C ASP A 468 10.86 44.30 -2.58
N PRO A 469 10.57 45.53 -3.06
CA PRO A 469 9.28 46.18 -2.82
C PRO A 469 8.10 45.37 -3.37
N GLY A 470 8.31 44.60 -4.44
CA GLY A 470 7.28 43.77 -5.05
C GLY A 470 6.88 42.60 -4.15
N LYS A 471 7.86 41.97 -3.48
CA LYS A 471 7.60 40.89 -2.50
C LYS A 471 6.99 41.41 -1.21
N VAL A 472 7.40 42.58 -0.74
CA VAL A 472 6.78 43.24 0.44
C VAL A 472 5.32 43.59 0.15
N GLU A 473 5.04 44.16 -1.02
CA GLU A 473 3.68 44.45 -1.46
C GLU A 473 2.84 43.18 -1.60
N LEU A 474 3.42 42.11 -2.17
CA LEU A 474 2.75 40.82 -2.27
C LEU A 474 2.40 40.22 -0.90
N LEU A 475 3.32 40.29 0.07
CA LEU A 475 3.03 39.87 1.45
C LEU A 475 1.85 40.63 2.02
N ARG A 476 1.82 41.95 1.80
CA ARG A 476 0.76 42.85 2.27
C ARG A 476 -0.59 42.47 1.68
N GLU A 477 -0.66 42.19 0.39
CA GLU A 477 -1.86 41.70 -0.29
C GLU A 477 -2.34 40.37 0.31
N CYS A 478 -1.43 39.40 0.51
CA CYS A 478 -1.75 38.11 1.11
C CYS A 478 -2.25 38.25 2.56
N LEU A 479 -1.62 39.08 3.38
CA LEU A 479 -2.03 39.38 4.76
C LEU A 479 -3.42 40.03 4.81
N GLY A 480 -3.71 40.93 3.86
CA GLY A 480 -5.03 41.53 3.71
C GLY A 480 -6.14 40.50 3.50
N LEU A 481 -5.88 39.44 2.72
CA LEU A 481 -6.84 38.35 2.50
C LEU A 481 -7.18 37.58 3.78
N ILE A 482 -6.28 37.51 4.76
CA ILE A 482 -6.50 36.77 6.02
C ILE A 482 -6.92 37.64 7.21
N GLY A 483 -7.13 38.94 6.99
CA GLY A 483 -7.66 39.88 8.01
C GLY A 483 -6.61 40.65 8.80
N PHE A 484 -5.38 40.72 8.29
CA PHE A 484 -4.32 41.57 8.85
C PHE A 484 -4.27 42.90 8.10
N ARG A 485 -3.97 44.00 8.80
CA ARG A 485 -3.79 45.31 8.16
C ARG A 485 -2.41 45.41 7.50
N SER A 486 -2.34 46.33 6.54
CA SER A 486 -1.21 46.56 5.64
C SER A 486 0.17 46.77 6.27
N PRO A 487 0.35 47.46 7.42
CA PRO A 487 1.70 47.71 7.94
C PRO A 487 2.24 46.50 8.71
N ILE A 488 3.46 46.07 8.36
CA ILE A 488 4.26 45.13 9.15
C ILE A 488 5.37 45.94 9.80
N TYR A 489 5.44 45.89 11.13
CA TYR A 489 6.45 46.64 11.88
C TYR A 489 7.57 45.74 12.37
N LEU A 490 8.80 46.24 12.27
CA LEU A 490 9.92 45.73 13.03
C LEU A 490 10.12 46.65 14.23
N ILE A 491 9.91 46.13 15.44
CA ILE A 491 10.07 46.89 16.70
C ILE A 491 11.36 46.47 17.37
N LEU A 492 12.17 47.45 17.78
CA LEU A 492 13.47 47.21 18.39
C LEU A 492 13.34 46.46 19.73
N LYS A 493 14.12 45.39 19.92
CA LYS A 493 14.07 44.57 21.16
C LYS A 493 14.60 45.28 22.40
N SER A 494 15.48 46.27 22.22
CA SER A 494 16.12 47.01 23.31
C SER A 494 16.40 48.46 22.89
N GLU A 495 15.95 49.40 23.73
CA GLU A 495 16.03 50.87 23.50
C GLU A 495 17.48 51.42 23.42
N LEU A 496 18.47 50.67 23.90
CA LEU A 496 19.87 51.13 24.04
C LEU A 496 20.82 50.54 22.99
N SER A 497 20.38 50.46 21.73
CA SER A 497 21.16 49.82 20.67
C SER A 497 21.61 50.81 19.59
N HIS A 498 22.92 50.83 19.31
CA HIS A 498 23.52 51.60 18.22
C HIS A 498 23.78 50.67 17.03
N ASP A 499 23.64 51.17 15.81
CA ASP A 499 23.99 50.43 14.61
C ASP A 499 25.52 50.30 14.46
N ARG A 500 25.98 49.55 13.46
CA ARG A 500 27.42 49.36 13.20
C ARG A 500 28.16 50.64 12.80
N PHE A 501 27.45 51.74 12.56
CA PHE A 501 27.99 53.03 12.19
C PHE A 501 27.98 54.03 13.37
N GLY A 502 27.46 53.62 14.53
CA GLY A 502 27.39 54.46 15.72
C GLY A 502 26.14 55.34 15.80
N ASP A 503 25.16 55.15 14.90
CA ASP A 503 23.88 55.86 14.93
C ASP A 503 22.89 55.13 15.84
N GLN A 504 22.01 55.87 16.55
CA GLN A 504 20.95 55.26 17.36
C GLN A 504 19.96 54.52 16.46
N ARG A 505 19.60 53.27 16.81
CA ARG A 505 18.63 52.50 16.02
C ARG A 505 17.23 53.09 16.11
N ARG A 506 16.50 53.07 14.98
CA ARG A 506 15.08 53.44 14.95
C ARG A 506 14.28 52.44 15.79
N GLU A 507 13.39 52.95 16.65
CA GLU A 507 12.55 52.12 17.54
C GLU A 507 11.55 51.25 16.76
N THR A 508 11.01 51.80 15.67
CA THR A 508 10.06 51.12 14.79
C THR A 508 10.45 51.32 13.33
N LEU A 509 10.27 50.29 12.51
CA LEU A 509 10.43 50.33 11.06
C LEU A 509 9.17 49.77 10.42
N ASP A 510 8.55 50.50 9.49
CA ASP A 510 7.48 49.99 8.64
C ASP A 510 8.08 49.34 7.39
N LEU A 511 7.80 48.06 7.16
CA LEU A 511 8.26 47.39 5.95
C LEU A 511 7.70 48.04 4.66
N SER A 512 6.58 48.77 4.77
CA SER A 512 5.95 49.48 3.67
C SER A 512 6.59 50.83 3.37
N ASP A 513 7.39 51.37 4.30
CA ASP A 513 8.01 52.68 4.15
C ASP A 513 9.38 52.58 3.46
N VAL A 514 9.56 53.36 2.40
CA VAL A 514 10.77 53.29 1.57
C VAL A 514 12.02 53.74 2.33
N GLU A 515 11.91 54.69 3.25
CA GLU A 515 13.05 55.18 4.03
C GLU A 515 13.47 54.18 5.11
N ASP A 516 12.50 53.59 5.82
CA ASP A 516 12.73 52.52 6.78
C ASP A 516 13.38 51.30 6.11
N MET A 517 12.95 50.97 4.90
CA MET A 517 13.54 49.90 4.11
C MET A 517 14.94 50.22 3.62
N ARG A 518 15.23 51.49 3.25
CA ARG A 518 16.60 51.92 2.94
C ARG A 518 17.49 51.85 4.17
N TYR A 519 16.98 52.25 5.33
CA TYR A 519 17.68 52.16 6.61
C TYR A 519 18.05 50.70 6.94
N LEU A 520 17.07 49.80 6.90
CA LEU A 520 17.28 48.37 7.19
C LEU A 520 18.26 47.71 6.21
N ASN A 521 18.22 48.10 4.94
CA ASN A 521 19.11 47.55 3.91
C ASN A 521 20.56 48.06 4.01
N ARG A 522 20.81 49.19 4.69
CA ARG A 522 22.18 49.70 4.94
C ARG A 522 22.97 48.80 5.90
N ASP A 523 22.29 48.11 6.81
CA ASP A 523 22.86 47.16 7.76
C ASP A 523 21.92 45.95 7.96
N ARG A 524 21.86 45.03 6.99
CA ARG A 524 20.97 43.86 7.07
C ARG A 524 21.24 42.97 8.29
N SER A 525 22.45 42.96 8.84
CA SER A 525 22.76 42.24 10.08
C SER A 525 21.94 42.73 11.27
N SER A 526 21.54 44.00 11.26
CA SER A 526 20.76 44.62 12.34
C SER A 526 19.34 44.09 12.45
N ILE A 527 18.82 43.38 11.44
CA ILE A 527 17.44 42.87 11.47
C ILE A 527 17.19 41.96 12.68
N GLY A 528 18.22 41.23 13.13
CA GLY A 528 18.14 40.36 14.31
C GLY A 528 17.82 41.09 15.62
N GLU A 529 18.04 42.40 15.68
CA GLU A 529 17.74 43.26 16.83
C GLU A 529 16.27 43.67 16.89
N TYR A 530 15.48 43.33 15.86
CA TYR A 530 14.07 43.67 15.78
C TYR A 530 13.16 42.45 15.98
N GLU A 531 11.98 42.69 16.52
CA GLU A 531 10.87 41.75 16.60
C GLU A 531 9.79 42.12 15.57
N VAL A 532 9.28 41.11 14.87
CA VAL A 532 8.24 41.27 13.85
C VAL A 532 6.87 41.40 14.52
N ASN A 533 6.18 42.48 14.22
CA ASN A 533 4.89 42.85 14.79
C ASN A 533 3.86 43.11 13.68
N PHE A 534 2.62 42.69 13.94
CA PHE A 534 1.50 42.81 13.00
C PHE A 534 0.37 43.63 13.60
N ILE A 535 -0.42 44.33 12.77
CA ILE A 535 -1.65 44.99 13.21
C ILE A 535 -2.89 44.15 12.85
N ARG A 536 -3.74 43.90 13.86
CA ARG A 536 -5.12 43.44 13.66
C ARG A 536 -6.08 44.61 13.47
N GLU A 537 -7.27 44.35 12.92
CA GLU A 537 -8.32 45.36 12.65
C GLU A 537 -8.66 46.29 13.83
N ARG A 538 -8.40 45.87 15.09
CA ARG A 538 -8.61 46.63 16.34
C ARG A 538 -7.40 47.49 16.82
N HIS A 539 -6.49 47.89 15.93
CA HIS A 539 -5.39 48.85 16.19
C HIS A 539 -4.36 48.48 17.29
N ARG A 540 -4.25 47.21 17.67
CA ARG A 540 -3.15 46.74 18.55
C ARG A 540 -2.07 46.04 17.72
N THR A 541 -0.82 46.40 17.94
CA THR A 541 0.35 45.65 17.47
C THR A 541 0.47 44.36 18.27
N ILE A 542 0.74 43.25 17.59
CA ILE A 542 0.91 41.93 18.20
C ILE A 542 2.23 41.34 17.68
N PRO A 543 3.15 40.97 18.58
CA PRO A 543 4.35 40.24 18.20
C PRO A 543 4.02 38.91 17.53
N PHE A 544 4.81 38.48 16.55
CA PHE A 544 4.62 37.20 15.86
C PHE A 544 4.47 36.02 16.85
N ASN A 545 5.30 35.98 17.89
CA ASN A 545 5.30 34.93 18.90
C ASN A 545 4.00 34.88 19.74
N ASN A 546 3.22 35.96 19.75
CA ASN A 546 1.96 36.07 20.48
C ASN A 546 0.72 35.84 19.60
N LEU A 547 0.92 35.57 18.30
CA LEU A 547 -0.15 35.13 17.41
C LEU A 547 -0.60 33.70 17.76
N SER A 548 -1.80 33.33 17.32
CA SER A 548 -2.26 31.94 17.41
C SER A 548 -1.41 31.01 16.55
N SER A 549 -1.36 29.72 16.88
CA SER A 549 -0.60 28.73 16.11
C SER A 549 -0.99 28.69 14.64
N GLY A 550 -2.28 28.84 14.33
CA GLY A 550 -2.78 28.93 12.96
C GLY A 550 -2.28 30.17 12.21
N GLU A 551 -2.29 31.34 12.87
CA GLU A 551 -1.74 32.57 12.29
C GLU A 551 -0.23 32.46 12.06
N GLN A 552 0.50 31.93 13.02
CA GLN A 552 1.94 31.70 12.89
C GLN A 552 2.24 30.75 11.73
N SER A 553 1.43 29.70 11.55
CA SER A 553 1.56 28.73 10.47
C SER A 553 1.41 29.38 9.10
N ILE A 554 0.29 30.09 8.85
CA ILE A 554 0.03 30.72 7.55
C ILE A 554 1.00 31.87 7.24
N ILE A 555 1.30 32.73 8.22
CA ILE A 555 2.24 33.84 8.04
C ILE A 555 3.66 33.32 7.82
N GLY A 556 4.06 32.29 8.58
CA GLY A 556 5.34 31.63 8.40
C GLY A 556 5.47 30.97 7.02
N LEU A 557 4.41 30.34 6.51
CA LEU A 557 4.39 29.78 5.16
C LEU A 557 4.60 30.88 4.09
N LEU A 558 3.85 31.99 4.18
CA LEU A 558 3.96 33.13 3.26
C LEU A 558 5.38 33.70 3.23
N ILE A 559 5.96 33.96 4.40
CA ILE A 559 7.29 34.54 4.53
C ILE A 559 8.37 33.61 3.97
N LYS A 560 8.26 32.29 4.17
CA LYS A 560 9.19 31.30 3.59
C LYS A 560 9.14 31.27 2.07
N ILE A 561 7.93 31.32 1.49
CA ILE A 561 7.75 31.36 0.04
C ILE A 561 8.42 32.62 -0.53
N LEU A 562 8.17 33.79 0.07
CA LEU A 562 8.72 35.07 -0.38
C LEU A 562 10.23 35.18 -0.18
N ALA A 563 10.74 34.65 0.93
CA ALA A 563 12.18 34.60 1.22
C ALA A 563 12.96 33.66 0.30
N SER A 564 12.26 32.75 -0.41
CA SER A 564 12.87 31.85 -1.37
C SER A 564 13.11 32.54 -2.71
N ASP A 565 14.12 32.07 -3.45
CA ASP A 565 14.42 32.55 -4.80
C ASP A 565 13.30 32.10 -5.75
N SER A 566 12.66 33.07 -6.40
CA SER A 566 11.31 32.92 -6.93
C SER A 566 11.25 33.15 -8.43
N GLY A 567 11.98 32.34 -9.19
CA GLY A 567 11.88 32.31 -10.64
C GLY A 567 11.90 30.86 -11.12
N GLN A 568 10.80 30.41 -11.74
CA GLN A 568 10.64 29.04 -12.23
C GLN A 568 10.82 27.96 -11.14
N THR A 569 10.60 28.31 -9.87
CA THR A 569 10.69 27.41 -8.72
C THR A 569 9.35 26.69 -8.51
N THR A 570 9.40 25.42 -8.12
CA THR A 570 8.21 24.66 -7.69
C THR A 570 8.19 24.48 -6.17
N PHE A 571 7.16 24.96 -5.49
CA PHE A 571 6.97 24.76 -4.05
C PHE A 571 6.16 23.50 -3.80
N LEU A 572 6.65 22.63 -2.92
CA LEU A 572 6.02 21.37 -2.52
C LEU A 572 5.53 21.52 -1.08
N ILE A 573 4.22 21.59 -0.87
CA ILE A 573 3.61 21.91 0.42
C ILE A 573 2.84 20.68 0.93
N ASP A 574 3.18 20.21 2.12
CA ASP A 574 2.55 19.04 2.75
C ASP A 574 1.64 19.47 3.90
N GLU A 575 0.34 19.21 3.75
CA GLU A 575 -0.74 19.43 4.72
C GLU A 575 -0.85 20.89 5.23
N PRO A 576 -1.05 21.88 4.34
CA PRO A 576 -1.10 23.29 4.74
C PRO A 576 -2.30 23.70 5.60
N GLU A 577 -3.35 22.89 5.65
CA GLU A 577 -4.54 23.09 6.47
C GLU A 577 -4.29 22.89 7.97
N ILE A 578 -3.17 22.25 8.36
CA ILE A 578 -2.89 21.91 9.75
C ILE A 578 -2.88 23.18 10.60
N SER A 579 -3.72 23.17 11.65
CA SER A 579 -3.93 24.30 12.58
C SER A 579 -4.60 25.54 11.97
N LEU A 580 -5.03 25.53 10.70
CA LEU A 580 -5.74 26.66 10.09
C LEU A 580 -7.24 26.61 10.37
N HIS A 581 -7.82 27.76 10.70
CA HIS A 581 -9.27 27.91 10.75
C HIS A 581 -9.88 27.75 9.34
N VAL A 582 -11.10 27.21 9.26
CA VAL A 582 -11.82 26.91 8.00
C VAL A 582 -11.87 28.11 7.05
N SER A 583 -12.12 29.31 7.58
CA SER A 583 -12.14 30.55 6.79
C SER A 583 -10.79 30.88 6.11
N TRP A 584 -9.67 30.49 6.69
CA TRP A 584 -8.35 30.66 6.06
C TRP A 584 -8.05 29.53 5.07
N GLN A 585 -8.51 28.30 5.34
CA GLN A 585 -8.41 27.21 4.38
C GLN A 585 -9.14 27.54 3.07
N GLN A 586 -10.32 28.18 3.13
CA GLN A 586 -11.04 28.69 1.96
C GLN A 586 -10.26 29.73 1.16
N ARG A 587 -9.46 30.57 1.84
CA ARG A 587 -8.72 31.68 1.19
C ARG A 587 -7.35 31.25 0.69
N LEU A 588 -6.81 30.15 1.22
CA LEU A 588 -5.47 29.69 0.89
C LEU A 588 -5.28 29.41 -0.61
N PRO A 589 -6.19 28.75 -1.35
CA PRO A 589 -6.03 28.57 -2.79
C PRO A 589 -5.89 29.90 -3.56
N ARG A 590 -6.70 30.90 -3.20
CA ARG A 590 -6.59 32.26 -3.79
C ARG A 590 -5.24 32.91 -3.49
N ILE A 591 -4.74 32.73 -2.27
CA ILE A 591 -3.42 33.23 -1.86
C ILE A 591 -2.30 32.55 -2.65
N LEU A 592 -2.36 31.22 -2.81
CA LEU A 592 -1.38 30.46 -3.57
C LEU A 592 -1.37 30.83 -5.05
N ASN A 593 -2.54 31.06 -5.66
CA ASN A 593 -2.64 31.56 -7.03
C ASN A 593 -2.04 32.96 -7.19
N LEU A 594 -2.34 33.87 -6.25
CA LEU A 594 -1.73 35.21 -6.24
C LEU A 594 -0.19 35.12 -6.16
N LEU A 595 0.34 34.23 -5.31
CA LEU A 595 1.77 33.96 -5.23
C LEU A 595 2.30 33.34 -6.53
N SER A 596 1.58 32.41 -7.14
CA SER A 596 1.98 31.72 -8.38
C SER A 596 2.17 32.69 -9.52
N ASP A 597 1.20 33.59 -9.72
CA ASP A 597 1.24 34.61 -10.75
C ASP A 597 2.35 35.64 -10.51
N ARG A 598 2.45 36.16 -9.29
CA ARG A 598 3.36 37.28 -8.96
C ARG A 598 4.81 36.84 -8.81
N LEU A 599 5.05 35.58 -8.44
CA LEU A 599 6.38 35.01 -8.29
C LEU A 599 6.80 34.14 -9.48
N ASN A 600 5.94 33.95 -10.48
CA ASN A 600 6.18 33.03 -11.59
C ASN A 600 6.66 31.65 -11.11
N ALA A 601 5.92 31.07 -10.16
CA ALA A 601 6.28 29.86 -9.43
C ALA A 601 5.12 28.86 -9.37
N SER A 602 5.41 27.56 -9.48
CA SER A 602 4.38 26.52 -9.38
C SER A 602 4.24 26.00 -7.96
N PHE A 603 3.05 25.49 -7.62
CA PHE A 603 2.78 24.90 -6.31
C PHE A 603 2.23 23.49 -6.48
N VAL A 604 2.75 22.53 -5.71
CA VAL A 604 2.18 21.19 -5.55
C VAL A 604 1.81 21.01 -4.09
N ILE A 605 0.53 20.81 -3.83
CA ILE A 605 -0.05 20.78 -2.49
C ILE A 605 -0.58 19.38 -2.21
N ALA A 606 -0.05 18.70 -1.20
CA ALA A 606 -0.68 17.50 -0.64
C ALA A 606 -1.60 17.90 0.51
N THR A 607 -2.85 17.45 0.49
CA THR A 607 -3.86 17.84 1.48
C THR A 607 -4.84 16.69 1.74
N HIS A 608 -5.47 16.68 2.92
CA HIS A 608 -6.65 15.89 3.22
C HIS A 608 -7.91 16.75 3.36
N ALA A 609 -7.83 18.06 3.20
CA ALA A 609 -8.93 18.99 3.39
C ALA A 609 -9.66 19.31 2.06
N PRO A 610 -10.90 18.83 1.87
CA PRO A 610 -11.67 19.07 0.65
C PRO A 610 -11.97 20.54 0.40
N ILE A 611 -11.98 21.36 1.45
CA ILE A 611 -12.27 22.79 1.33
C ILE A 611 -11.22 23.55 0.50
N LEU A 612 -9.97 23.07 0.45
CA LEU A 612 -8.97 23.65 -0.45
C LEU A 612 -9.33 23.37 -1.91
N ILE A 613 -9.77 22.15 -2.20
CA ILE A 613 -10.17 21.73 -3.55
C ILE A 613 -11.41 22.50 -4.00
N ALA A 614 -12.39 22.67 -3.11
CA ALA A 614 -13.62 23.41 -3.42
C ALA A 614 -13.42 24.90 -3.67
N ASN A 615 -12.29 25.46 -3.23
CA ASN A 615 -11.92 26.86 -3.46
C ASN A 615 -10.74 27.01 -4.44
N ALA A 616 -10.29 25.93 -5.08
CA ALA A 616 -9.28 25.98 -6.12
C ALA A 616 -9.83 26.72 -7.35
N ALA A 617 -8.97 27.42 -8.08
CA ALA A 617 -9.36 28.14 -9.28
C ALA A 617 -9.59 27.18 -10.46
N ASP A 618 -10.36 27.61 -11.47
CA ASP A 618 -10.63 26.79 -12.67
C ASP A 618 -9.34 26.38 -13.41
N GLY A 619 -8.31 27.23 -13.34
CA GLY A 619 -6.99 26.95 -13.92
C GLY A 619 -6.14 25.96 -13.12
N ASP A 620 -6.51 25.65 -11.89
CA ASP A 620 -5.80 24.71 -11.04
C ASP A 620 -6.06 23.26 -11.46
N ILE A 621 -5.12 22.38 -11.13
CA ILE A 621 -5.25 20.94 -11.38
C ILE A 621 -5.45 20.26 -10.03
N CYS A 622 -6.49 19.45 -9.92
CA CYS A 622 -6.81 18.74 -8.68
C CYS A 622 -6.83 17.25 -8.96
N TYR A 623 -6.09 16.47 -8.18
CA TYR A 623 -6.06 15.02 -8.26
C TYR A 623 -6.56 14.40 -6.96
N LEU A 624 -7.39 13.38 -7.08
CA LEU A 624 -7.80 12.51 -5.99
C LEU A 624 -6.91 11.26 -5.99
N SER A 625 -6.18 11.07 -4.90
CA SER A 625 -5.35 9.88 -4.67
C SER A 625 -6.16 8.77 -3.99
N ARG A 626 -6.34 7.65 -4.68
CA ARG A 626 -7.03 6.45 -4.17
C ARG A 626 -6.23 5.20 -4.48
N ILE A 627 -5.72 4.54 -3.43
CA ILE A 627 -4.93 3.30 -3.55
C ILE A 627 -3.79 3.48 -4.57
N GLY A 628 -3.09 4.63 -4.50
CA GLY A 628 -1.96 4.94 -5.40
C GLY A 628 -2.34 5.25 -6.86
N ILE A 629 -3.61 5.43 -7.18
CA ILE A 629 -4.07 5.99 -8.47
C ILE A 629 -4.38 7.47 -8.27
N LEU A 630 -4.00 8.31 -9.24
CA LEU A 630 -4.34 9.73 -9.28
C LEU A 630 -5.43 9.95 -10.33
N ASP A 631 -6.65 10.21 -9.88
CA ASP A 631 -7.76 10.61 -10.75
C ASP A 631 -7.85 12.14 -10.80
N GLU A 632 -7.92 12.74 -11.97
CA GLU A 632 -8.16 14.19 -12.08
C GLU A 632 -9.60 14.53 -11.70
N ILE A 633 -9.78 15.54 -10.86
CA ILE A 633 -11.08 16.10 -10.47
C ILE A 633 -11.39 17.26 -11.42
N ALA A 634 -12.43 17.10 -12.24
CA ALA A 634 -12.88 18.11 -13.18
C ALA A 634 -13.33 19.39 -12.44
N ALA A 635 -13.20 20.56 -13.07
CA ALA A 635 -13.49 21.84 -12.43
C ALA A 635 -14.93 21.91 -11.89
N GLU A 636 -15.89 21.33 -12.63
CA GLU A 636 -17.30 21.35 -12.28
C GLU A 636 -17.62 20.51 -11.03
N GLU A 637 -16.78 19.51 -10.72
CA GLU A 637 -16.95 18.59 -9.59
C GLU A 637 -16.34 19.12 -8.29
N ARG A 638 -15.51 20.18 -8.37
CA ARG A 638 -14.79 20.72 -7.21
C ARG A 638 -15.71 21.45 -6.23
N HIS A 639 -16.80 22.05 -6.70
CA HIS A 639 -17.54 23.05 -5.95
C HIS A 639 -18.32 22.54 -4.72
N SER A 640 -18.52 21.22 -4.60
CA SER A 640 -19.19 20.63 -3.42
C SER A 640 -18.19 19.87 -2.55
N VAL A 641 -18.00 20.38 -1.33
CA VAL A 641 -17.21 19.72 -0.29
C VAL A 641 -17.83 18.36 0.06
N GLU A 642 -19.15 18.28 0.10
CA GLU A 642 -19.92 17.07 0.41
C GLU A 642 -19.72 15.99 -0.67
N THR A 643 -19.67 16.38 -1.94
CA THR A 643 -19.36 15.48 -3.07
C THR A 643 -17.95 14.92 -2.93
N LEU A 644 -16.97 15.78 -2.66
CA LEU A 644 -15.59 15.37 -2.45
C LEU A 644 -15.43 14.45 -1.23
N LEU A 645 -16.15 14.71 -0.13
CA LEU A 645 -16.17 13.85 1.06
C LEU A 645 -16.78 12.48 0.76
N MET A 646 -17.89 12.44 0.04
CA MET A 646 -18.57 11.19 -0.33
C MET A 646 -17.76 10.34 -1.29
N GLU A 647 -17.26 10.93 -2.38
CA GLU A 647 -16.58 10.20 -3.44
C GLU A 647 -15.10 9.94 -3.13
N GLY A 648 -14.43 10.94 -2.57
CA GLY A 648 -13.01 10.90 -2.28
C GLY A 648 -12.66 10.24 -0.95
N PHE A 649 -13.46 10.50 0.08
CA PHE A 649 -13.17 10.07 1.45
C PHE A 649 -14.11 8.98 1.95
N LYS A 650 -15.09 8.54 1.13
CA LYS A 650 -16.16 7.60 1.54
C LYS A 650 -16.83 8.02 2.84
N THR A 651 -16.96 9.33 3.06
CA THR A 651 -17.44 9.91 4.31
C THR A 651 -18.82 10.50 4.05
N TYR A 652 -19.84 9.89 4.64
CA TYR A 652 -21.18 10.44 4.61
C TYR A 652 -21.35 11.61 5.57
N THR A 653 -21.86 12.72 5.02
CA THR A 653 -22.29 13.89 5.78
C THR A 653 -23.82 13.98 5.72
N PRO A 654 -24.54 13.92 6.85
CA PRO A 654 -25.97 14.18 6.88
C PRO A 654 -26.29 15.57 6.28
N HIS A 655 -27.44 15.70 5.61
CA HIS A 655 -27.80 16.88 4.79
C HIS A 655 -26.99 17.03 3.51
N ASN A 656 -26.65 15.92 2.86
CA ASN A 656 -25.92 16.00 1.62
C ASN A 656 -26.82 16.47 0.47
N ARG A 657 -26.70 17.76 0.14
CA ARG A 657 -27.43 18.37 -0.97
C ARG A 657 -27.13 17.70 -2.32
N GLU A 658 -25.95 17.11 -2.48
CA GLU A 658 -25.57 16.42 -3.72
C GLU A 658 -26.47 15.21 -4.00
N VAL A 659 -26.87 14.45 -2.98
CA VAL A 659 -27.79 13.30 -3.16
C VAL A 659 -29.10 13.79 -3.77
N HIS A 660 -29.65 14.86 -3.21
CA HIS A 660 -30.88 15.47 -3.72
C HIS A 660 -30.71 16.05 -5.13
N GLU A 661 -29.60 16.73 -5.41
CA GLU A 661 -29.34 17.33 -6.73
C GLU A 661 -29.13 16.28 -7.81
N GLN A 662 -28.44 15.18 -7.52
CA GLN A 662 -28.26 14.07 -8.47
C GLN A 662 -29.58 13.33 -8.74
N CYS A 663 -30.37 13.05 -7.70
CA CYS A 663 -31.71 12.50 -7.88
C CYS A 663 -32.59 13.42 -8.74
N ALA A 664 -32.56 14.73 -8.49
CA ALA A 664 -33.31 15.71 -9.27
C ALA A 664 -32.84 15.81 -10.73
N LYS A 665 -31.51 15.81 -10.98
CA LYS A 665 -30.93 15.80 -12.33
C LYS A 665 -31.36 14.57 -13.13
N LEU A 666 -31.34 13.39 -12.51
CA LEU A 666 -31.80 12.15 -13.14
C LEU A 666 -33.29 12.20 -13.48
N VAL A 667 -34.13 12.62 -12.53
CA VAL A 667 -35.58 12.75 -12.78
C VAL A 667 -35.86 13.77 -13.89
N ALA A 668 -35.16 14.91 -13.90
CA ALA A 668 -35.30 15.91 -14.96
C ALA A 668 -34.83 15.39 -16.33
N ALA A 669 -33.73 14.64 -16.39
CA ALA A 669 -33.25 14.01 -17.61
C ALA A 669 -34.27 12.99 -18.15
N LEU A 670 -34.84 12.16 -17.29
CA LEU A 670 -35.90 11.19 -17.66
C LEU A 670 -37.14 11.88 -18.21
N ILE A 671 -37.61 12.96 -17.57
CA ILE A 671 -38.75 13.74 -18.05
C ILE A 671 -38.44 14.38 -19.41
N SER A 672 -37.20 14.83 -19.63
CA SER A 672 -36.77 15.41 -20.91
C SER A 672 -36.76 14.37 -22.03
N ASP A 673 -36.26 13.15 -21.77
CA ASP A 673 -36.21 12.07 -22.76
C ASP A 673 -37.61 11.60 -23.17
N MET A 674 -38.58 11.59 -22.24
CA MET A 674 -39.98 11.28 -22.55
C MET A 674 -40.66 12.32 -23.45
N ASN A 675 -40.22 13.58 -23.41
CA ASN A 675 -40.84 14.69 -24.15
C ASN A 675 -40.13 15.00 -25.48
N THR A 676 -38.86 14.60 -25.64
CA THR A 676 -38.06 14.84 -26.86
C THR A 676 -37.09 13.67 -27.10
N PRO A 677 -37.38 12.75 -28.05
CA PRO A 677 -36.62 11.50 -28.23
C PRO A 677 -35.24 11.66 -28.91
N ASP A 678 -34.65 12.86 -28.95
CA ASP A 678 -33.39 13.16 -29.66
C ASP A 678 -32.27 13.71 -28.74
N ALA A 679 -32.49 13.71 -27.41
CA ALA A 679 -31.46 14.13 -26.46
C ALA A 679 -30.52 12.96 -26.14
N ALA A 680 -29.25 13.09 -26.52
CA ALA A 680 -28.18 12.14 -26.19
C ALA A 680 -27.77 12.22 -24.70
N LEU A 681 -28.70 11.97 -23.78
CA LEU A 681 -28.42 11.84 -22.35
C LEU A 681 -28.01 10.38 -22.05
N LYS A 682 -26.87 10.20 -21.38
CA LYS A 682 -26.37 8.90 -20.90
C LYS A 682 -26.66 8.78 -19.39
N PRO A 683 -27.82 8.26 -18.97
CA PRO A 683 -28.19 8.17 -17.55
C PRO A 683 -27.32 7.18 -16.77
N GLU A 684 -26.57 6.30 -17.44
CA GLU A 684 -25.78 5.24 -16.81
C GLU A 684 -24.74 5.77 -15.81
N ALA A 685 -24.08 6.89 -16.13
CA ALA A 685 -23.08 7.48 -15.26
C ALA A 685 -23.69 7.97 -13.94
N ALA A 686 -24.88 8.58 -14.00
CA ALA A 686 -25.57 9.09 -12.82
C ALA A 686 -26.22 7.96 -12.00
N ILE A 687 -26.67 6.87 -12.64
CA ILE A 687 -27.15 5.66 -11.96
C ILE A 687 -26.02 5.01 -11.16
N GLU A 688 -24.85 4.81 -11.77
CA GLU A 688 -23.68 4.26 -11.07
C GLU A 688 -23.23 5.16 -9.91
N LYS A 689 -23.35 6.48 -10.07
CA LYS A 689 -23.09 7.46 -9.03
C LYS A 689 -24.02 7.28 -7.82
N LEU A 690 -25.32 7.13 -8.04
CA LEU A 690 -26.30 6.88 -6.96
C LEU A 690 -26.08 5.54 -6.25
N LYS A 691 -25.74 4.47 -6.99
CA LYS A 691 -25.39 3.17 -6.37
C LYS A 691 -24.16 3.28 -5.48
N THR A 692 -23.17 4.07 -5.91
CA THR A 692 -21.97 4.36 -5.12
C THR A 692 -22.34 5.11 -3.85
N PHE A 693 -23.20 6.15 -3.94
CA PHE A 693 -23.69 6.88 -2.77
C PHE A 693 -24.45 5.97 -1.80
N LYS A 694 -25.37 5.12 -2.29
CA LYS A 694 -26.08 4.13 -1.47
C LYS A 694 -25.10 3.27 -0.66
N THR A 695 -24.11 2.70 -1.34
CA THR A 695 -23.10 1.82 -0.71
C THR A 695 -22.29 2.57 0.36
N THR A 696 -21.88 3.81 0.08
CA THR A 696 -21.14 4.66 1.03
C THR A 696 -21.98 4.99 2.25
N ILE A 697 -23.26 5.33 2.06
CA ILE A 697 -24.19 5.62 3.15
C ILE A 697 -24.37 4.38 4.04
N GLU A 698 -24.61 3.21 3.45
CA GLU A 698 -24.78 1.94 4.18
C GLU A 698 -23.53 1.55 4.97
N THR A 699 -22.33 1.72 4.39
CA THR A 699 -21.07 1.38 5.06
C THR A 699 -20.66 2.38 6.14
N SER A 700 -21.02 3.66 6.03
CA SER A 700 -20.75 4.69 7.05
C SER A 700 -21.65 4.56 8.28
N GLY A 701 -22.80 3.89 8.15
CA GLY A 701 -23.90 3.85 9.13
C GLY A 701 -23.82 2.86 10.28
N ARG A 702 -22.62 2.47 10.75
CA ARG A 702 -22.51 1.50 11.87
C ARG A 702 -22.58 2.12 13.28
N GLY A 703 -22.94 3.40 13.41
CA GLY A 703 -23.14 4.07 14.69
C GLY A 703 -24.30 5.07 14.65
N GLU A 704 -25.30 4.84 15.50
CA GLU A 704 -26.55 5.60 15.71
C GLU A 704 -27.53 5.68 14.52
N GLN A 705 -28.80 5.30 14.78
CA GLN A 705 -29.91 5.38 13.82
C GLN A 705 -30.24 6.85 13.53
N ASP A 706 -29.61 7.43 12.51
CA ASP A 706 -29.96 8.77 12.03
C ASP A 706 -31.16 8.67 11.07
N GLU A 707 -32.34 9.15 11.49
CA GLU A 707 -33.58 9.18 10.70
C GLU A 707 -33.38 9.80 9.30
N ARG A 708 -32.40 10.70 9.16
CA ARG A 708 -32.09 11.36 7.89
C ARG A 708 -31.26 10.49 6.95
N GLN A 709 -30.39 9.64 7.49
CA GLN A 709 -29.70 8.64 6.70
C GLN A 709 -30.70 7.69 6.02
N ALA A 710 -31.75 7.30 6.76
CA ALA A 710 -32.84 6.51 6.21
C ALA A 710 -33.62 7.28 5.13
N SER A 711 -33.83 8.59 5.31
CA SER A 711 -34.48 9.44 4.29
C SER A 711 -33.66 9.57 3.00
N ASP A 712 -32.34 9.75 3.10
CA ASP A 712 -31.46 9.87 1.92
C ASP A 712 -31.36 8.52 1.18
N LEU A 713 -31.29 7.40 1.92
CA LEU A 713 -31.36 6.05 1.34
C LEU A 713 -32.71 5.81 0.64
N ASP A 714 -33.83 6.13 1.28
CA ASP A 714 -35.17 6.00 0.71
C ASP A 714 -35.33 6.84 -0.58
N LEU A 715 -34.76 8.05 -0.60
CA LEU A 715 -34.75 8.89 -1.79
C LEU A 715 -33.96 8.25 -2.94
N ILE A 716 -32.77 7.71 -2.66
CA ILE A 716 -31.96 7.02 -3.67
C ILE A 716 -32.69 5.79 -4.19
N GLU A 717 -33.27 4.97 -3.29
CA GLU A 717 -34.01 3.77 -3.66
C GLU A 717 -35.23 4.08 -4.54
N LYS A 718 -36.03 5.09 -4.16
CA LYS A 718 -37.17 5.54 -4.97
C LYS A 718 -36.75 6.04 -6.34
N THR A 719 -35.63 6.76 -6.41
CA THR A 719 -35.12 7.29 -7.69
C THR A 719 -34.63 6.16 -8.59
N LEU A 720 -33.89 5.19 -8.06
CA LEU A 720 -33.43 4.02 -8.82
C LEU A 720 -34.59 3.13 -9.27
N ALA A 721 -35.58 2.88 -8.40
CA ALA A 721 -36.78 2.12 -8.74
C ALA A 721 -37.61 2.79 -9.84
N ALA A 722 -37.76 4.11 -9.79
CA ALA A 722 -38.46 4.86 -10.85
C ALA A 722 -37.74 4.74 -12.21
N ILE A 723 -36.41 4.72 -12.22
CA ILE A 723 -35.61 4.52 -13.43
C ILE A 723 -35.80 3.10 -13.99
N GLU A 724 -35.78 2.07 -13.13
CA GLU A 724 -35.97 0.68 -13.56
C GLU A 724 -37.35 0.48 -14.19
N MET A 725 -38.42 1.00 -13.56
CA MET A 725 -39.79 0.93 -14.10
C MET A 725 -39.90 1.58 -15.49
N LEU A 726 -39.29 2.74 -15.70
CA LEU A 726 -39.33 3.44 -17.00
C LEU A 726 -38.53 2.71 -18.09
N ARG A 727 -37.46 1.99 -17.72
CA ARG A 727 -36.71 1.14 -18.66
C ARG A 727 -37.53 -0.08 -19.10
N GLU A 728 -38.32 -0.65 -18.20
CA GLU A 728 -39.25 -1.74 -18.52
C GLU A 728 -40.39 -1.29 -19.43
N GLU A 729 -40.90 -0.06 -19.29
CA GLU A 729 -41.95 0.50 -20.17
C GLU A 729 -41.46 0.91 -21.57
N SER A 730 -40.14 1.08 -21.75
CA SER A 730 -39.53 1.48 -23.02
C SER A 730 -38.94 0.31 -23.83
N GLU A 731 -38.94 -0.91 -23.30
CA GLU A 731 -38.70 -2.11 -24.10
C GLU A 731 -39.94 -2.42 -24.97
N PRO A 732 -39.81 -2.48 -26.31
CA PRO A 732 -40.95 -2.82 -27.16
C PRO A 732 -41.37 -4.26 -26.85
N TYR A 733 -42.63 -4.44 -26.47
CA TYR A 733 -43.31 -5.73 -26.45
C TYR A 733 -43.09 -6.43 -27.81
N HIS A 734 -42.11 -7.33 -27.89
CA HIS A 734 -42.03 -8.32 -28.96
C HIS A 734 -43.08 -9.39 -28.68
N GLY A 735 -44.30 -9.10 -29.13
CA GLY A 735 -45.38 -10.07 -29.29
C GLY A 735 -45.19 -10.96 -30.52
#